data_AF-A0A6P1WYJ2-F1
#
_entry.id   AF-A0A6P1WYJ2-F1
#
_cell.length_a   1.000
_cell.length_b   1.000
_cell.length_c   1.000
_cell.angle_alpha   90.00
_cell.angle_beta   90.00
_cell.angle_gamma   90.00
#
_symmetry.space_group_name_H-M   'P 1'
#
loop_
_entity.id
_entity.type
_entity.pdbx_description
1 polymer ?
#
loop_
_entity_poly.entity_id
_entity_poly.type
_entity_poly.pdbx_seq_one_letter_code
_entity_poly.pdbx_strand_id
1 'polypeptide(L)'
;MYKNYNMFQLTLPIETEMSFPENDIVFIINKLVESVPQEAFNPYYSQRGPSSYHPKMMLKIILYSYAHSVFSGRRIEHLLKDSCRMMWLAQGQTPTYRTINRFRVNPHMMEFLHILFVGLRAQLLEDKLITEDVIYIDGTKIEANANKYTFQWLANTKRFSQSVIEKSTALYEQLVSEEIIPEIKRESGHELTSEELNQIETHLGHKNDALTSEIETTQDVETRKTLRKERSKVRQSKKAIQDFKDRKIKYDKQMEIYGDRKSYSKTDHDATFMRMKDDHMRNGQLKPGYNLQIATHNQFVLAFGVYSYPGDTRTLEPFLKSIHNLYGDIPEYIVADAGYGSEYNYTMILDEFEKTPLITYSMYLKEKQRKYKNNPFITANWEYREIDDYYICPNKKELHFQSYRKKRDGYGIQRDFKLYACEACVGCPLRSQCMKQSTNPNTNKRLFKNLTWDYFKAFTNQQLSDPKTKHIYQKRKIDVESTFGNLKANLGFQRLSVRTKSKVECELGIALMAVNIRKLAKISVRFRSLIRKKPSNSKKMNFDVFFLKELKSMSQPLFVYGRRMLWEVSLTYISYINHNDTYRLNEIEIKKSLYKMVEFFDEVSSLVALNLMFKFDKSDFEKLSQLKELYSDLGYPVIEDKLENRLNSIYRHNDYYILLLIKDDKIIGFSGMCKMYFYEYDGEYMRILAFVVSSKYRKRGYGKLLLNKSEELASSLNCKAITLNSGITMDRKSAHNFYKRNGYNNGTLGFSKLITKSL
;
A
#
# COMPACT_ATOMS: atom_id res chain seq x y z
N MET A 1 7.57 60.66 -17.51
CA MET A 1 8.62 60.35 -18.50
C MET A 1 8.73 58.85 -18.64
N TYR A 2 8.56 58.32 -19.85
CA TYR A 2 8.90 56.93 -20.15
C TYR A 2 10.42 56.81 -20.29
N LYS A 3 10.97 55.63 -19.96
CA LYS A 3 12.35 55.31 -20.32
C LYS A 3 12.41 55.21 -21.85
N ASN A 4 13.39 55.86 -22.49
CA ASN A 4 13.62 55.70 -23.93
C ASN A 4 13.73 54.22 -24.28
N TYR A 5 12.91 53.77 -25.22
CA TYR A 5 12.86 52.40 -25.70
C TYR A 5 13.28 52.42 -27.17
N ASN A 6 14.48 51.92 -27.45
CA ASN A 6 15.02 51.82 -28.80
C ASN A 6 15.61 50.42 -28.99
N MET A 7 14.98 49.60 -29.83
CA MET A 7 15.48 48.25 -30.14
C MET A 7 16.69 48.25 -31.08
N PHE A 8 17.01 49.38 -31.72
CA PHE A 8 18.10 49.50 -32.69
C PHE A 8 19.42 49.98 -32.07
N GLN A 9 19.46 50.21 -30.75
CA GLN A 9 20.70 50.58 -30.08
C GLN A 9 21.56 49.34 -29.84
N LEU A 10 22.71 49.28 -30.53
CA LEU A 10 23.73 48.26 -30.34
C LEU A 10 24.35 48.41 -28.94
N THR A 11 23.78 47.73 -27.94
CA THR A 11 24.45 47.52 -26.66
C THR A 11 25.41 46.35 -26.80
N LEU A 12 26.72 46.59 -26.59
CA LEU A 12 27.71 45.52 -26.41
C LEU A 12 27.32 44.68 -25.19
N PRO A 13 26.94 43.40 -25.32
CA PRO A 13 26.65 42.55 -24.17
C PRO A 13 27.98 42.12 -23.57
N ILE A 14 28.45 42.86 -22.56
CA ILE A 14 29.70 42.53 -21.83
C ILE A 14 29.43 41.54 -20.68
N GLU A 15 28.17 41.27 -20.33
CA GLU A 15 27.82 40.30 -19.28
C GLU A 15 27.50 38.93 -19.88
N THR A 16 28.45 37.99 -19.78
CA THR A 16 28.25 36.56 -20.10
C THR A 16 27.65 35.76 -18.94
N GLU A 17 27.60 36.34 -17.74
CA GLU A 17 27.04 35.70 -16.55
C GLU A 17 25.53 35.96 -16.43
N MET A 18 24.73 34.93 -16.68
CA MET A 18 23.32 34.95 -16.35
C MET A 18 23.16 34.95 -14.81
N SER A 19 22.83 36.10 -14.23
CA SER A 19 22.53 36.23 -12.80
C SER A 19 21.02 36.13 -12.53
N PHE A 20 20.65 35.34 -11.52
CA PHE A 20 19.27 35.20 -11.05
C PHE A 20 19.18 35.59 -9.58
N PRO A 21 18.02 36.06 -9.10
CA PRO A 21 17.79 36.25 -7.68
C PRO A 21 18.09 34.95 -6.91
N GLU A 22 18.78 35.01 -5.78
CA GLU A 22 19.15 33.81 -4.99
C GLU A 22 17.97 32.92 -4.56
N ASN A 23 16.73 33.43 -4.60
CA ASN A 23 15.50 32.72 -4.29
C ASN A 23 14.81 32.13 -5.53
N ASP A 24 15.44 32.22 -6.69
CA ASP A 24 14.92 31.66 -7.93
C ASP A 24 14.82 30.14 -7.84
N ILE A 25 13.78 29.60 -8.46
CA ILE A 25 13.47 28.17 -8.45
C ILE A 25 14.59 27.33 -9.07
N VAL A 26 15.39 27.91 -9.98
CA VAL A 26 16.56 27.23 -10.57
C VAL A 26 17.58 26.80 -9.52
N PHE A 27 17.81 27.60 -8.47
CA PHE A 27 18.77 27.25 -7.43
C PHE A 27 18.25 26.12 -6.54
N ILE A 28 16.95 26.12 -6.25
CA ILE A 28 16.31 25.04 -5.47
C ILE A 28 16.39 23.73 -6.25
N ILE A 29 16.08 23.76 -7.54
CA ILE A 29 16.17 22.58 -8.41
C ILE A 29 17.61 22.10 -8.50
N ASN A 30 18.56 23.00 -8.74
CA ASN A 30 19.98 22.65 -8.81
C ASN A 30 20.44 21.98 -7.52
N LYS A 31 20.14 22.57 -6.36
CA LYS A 31 20.50 22.05 -5.04
C LYS A 31 19.89 20.67 -4.78
N LEU A 32 18.58 20.51 -5.06
CA LEU A 32 17.88 19.25 -4.90
C LEU A 32 18.52 18.15 -5.77
N VAL A 33 18.83 18.43 -7.04
CA VAL A 33 19.40 17.42 -7.93
C VAL A 33 20.85 17.09 -7.58
N GLU A 34 21.66 18.09 -7.21
CA GLU A 34 23.06 17.86 -6.84
C GLU A 34 23.21 17.08 -5.53
N SER A 35 22.19 17.10 -4.67
CA SER A 35 22.20 16.32 -3.45
C SER A 35 22.02 14.82 -3.62
N VAL A 36 21.55 14.37 -4.79
CA VAL A 36 21.34 12.95 -5.02
C VAL A 36 22.72 12.28 -5.22
N PRO A 37 23.02 11.18 -4.51
CA PRO A 37 24.27 10.46 -4.66
C PRO A 37 24.56 10.11 -6.13
N GLN A 38 25.82 10.21 -6.54
CA GLN A 38 26.21 9.99 -7.94
C GLN A 38 25.88 8.56 -8.40
N GLU A 39 25.95 7.60 -7.47
CA GLU A 39 25.68 6.18 -7.67
C GLU A 39 24.25 5.94 -8.18
N ALA A 40 23.29 6.78 -7.77
CA ALA A 40 21.91 6.71 -8.24
C ALA A 40 21.76 7.03 -9.73
N PHE A 41 22.74 7.70 -10.33
CA PHE A 41 22.77 8.01 -11.76
C PHE A 41 23.54 6.97 -12.60
N ASN A 42 24.24 6.02 -11.95
CA ASN A 42 25.05 5.00 -12.63
C ASN A 42 24.29 4.21 -13.71
N PRO A 43 23.02 3.77 -13.49
CA PRO A 43 22.27 3.01 -14.49
C PRO A 43 21.99 3.75 -15.81
N TYR A 44 22.14 5.08 -15.84
CA TYR A 44 21.90 5.90 -17.04
C TYR A 44 23.15 6.09 -17.91
N TYR A 45 24.33 5.72 -17.40
CA TYR A 45 25.55 5.74 -18.20
C TYR A 45 25.67 4.42 -18.95
N SER A 46 25.62 4.49 -20.28
CA SER A 46 25.94 3.35 -21.12
C SER A 46 27.44 3.36 -21.45
N GLN A 47 28.11 2.21 -21.28
CA GLN A 47 29.50 2.04 -21.72
C GLN A 47 29.64 1.91 -23.25
N ARG A 48 28.52 1.84 -23.98
CA ARG A 48 28.46 1.69 -25.44
C ARG A 48 27.52 2.73 -26.06
N GLY A 49 27.86 3.18 -27.26
CA GLY A 49 27.08 4.17 -28.03
C GLY A 49 27.61 5.61 -27.91
N PRO A 50 26.95 6.58 -28.57
CA PRO A 50 27.32 7.99 -28.49
C PRO A 50 27.15 8.54 -27.06
N SER A 51 27.89 9.60 -26.73
CA SER A 51 27.84 10.24 -25.40
C SER A 51 26.42 10.67 -25.05
N SER A 52 25.95 10.23 -23.88
CA SER A 52 24.64 10.62 -23.35
C SER A 52 24.72 11.97 -22.65
N TYR A 53 23.61 12.70 -22.64
CA TYR A 53 23.44 13.89 -21.81
C TYR A 53 23.52 13.51 -20.33
N HIS A 54 24.12 14.39 -19.52
CA HIS A 54 24.29 14.12 -18.09
C HIS A 54 22.90 13.95 -17.41
N PRO A 55 22.64 12.84 -16.69
CA PRO A 55 21.34 12.56 -16.06
C PRO A 55 20.85 13.65 -15.10
N LYS A 56 21.75 14.22 -14.29
CA LYS A 56 21.46 15.41 -13.45
C LYS A 56 20.89 16.57 -14.27
N MET A 57 21.52 16.91 -15.40
CA MET A 57 21.04 17.99 -16.26
C MET A 57 19.64 17.66 -16.82
N MET A 58 19.46 16.44 -17.35
CA MET A 58 18.18 15.99 -17.89
C MET A 58 17.04 16.07 -16.88
N LEU A 59 17.31 15.75 -15.62
CA LEU A 59 16.34 15.88 -14.56
C LEU A 59 16.05 17.34 -14.18
N LYS A 60 17.08 18.19 -14.06
CA LYS A 60 16.92 19.62 -13.74
C LYS A 60 15.97 20.31 -14.73
N ILE A 61 16.18 20.06 -16.03
CA ILE A 61 15.36 20.68 -17.08
C ILE A 61 13.90 20.18 -17.04
N ILE A 62 13.67 18.91 -16.68
CA ILE A 62 12.34 18.33 -16.56
C ILE A 62 11.62 18.89 -15.34
N LEU A 63 12.25 18.89 -14.16
CA LEU A 63 11.67 19.43 -12.93
C LEU A 63 11.32 20.91 -13.09
N TYR A 64 12.22 21.69 -13.70
CA TYR A 64 11.97 23.10 -14.00
C TYR A 64 10.78 23.29 -14.93
N SER A 65 10.73 22.52 -16.03
CA SER A 65 9.64 22.62 -17.00
C SER A 65 8.29 22.26 -16.39
N TYR A 66 8.22 21.17 -15.60
CA TYR A 66 7.00 20.77 -14.91
C TYR A 66 6.57 21.83 -13.89
N ALA A 67 7.50 22.41 -13.14
CA ALA A 67 7.21 23.50 -12.20
C ALA A 67 6.62 24.76 -12.86
N HIS A 68 6.89 24.95 -14.16
CA HIS A 68 6.33 26.03 -14.99
C HIS A 68 5.18 25.57 -15.90
N SER A 69 4.52 24.46 -15.58
CA SER A 69 3.36 23.96 -16.34
C SER A 69 3.67 23.59 -17.80
N VAL A 70 4.93 23.21 -18.08
CA VAL A 70 5.38 22.76 -19.40
C VAL A 70 5.70 21.27 -19.37
N PHE A 71 4.75 20.45 -19.82
CA PHE A 71 4.84 18.98 -19.76
C PHE A 71 5.19 18.32 -21.11
N SER A 72 5.01 19.05 -22.22
CA SER A 72 5.28 18.53 -23.56
C SER A 72 6.76 18.56 -23.87
N GLY A 73 7.36 17.42 -24.21
CA GLY A 73 8.78 17.34 -24.56
C GLY A 73 9.22 18.32 -25.66
N ARG A 74 8.34 18.63 -26.63
CA ARG A 74 8.63 19.64 -27.67
C ARG A 74 8.67 21.07 -27.11
N ARG A 75 7.80 21.38 -26.15
CA ARG A 75 7.83 22.68 -25.46
C ARG A 75 9.04 22.80 -24.54
N ILE A 76 9.47 21.69 -23.92
CA ILE A 76 10.71 21.65 -23.13
C ILE A 76 11.93 21.90 -24.04
N GLU A 77 11.99 21.24 -25.20
CA GLU A 77 13.02 21.48 -26.21
C GLU A 77 13.06 22.94 -26.68
N HIS A 78 11.89 23.56 -26.90
CA HIS A 78 11.81 24.97 -27.25
C HIS A 78 12.28 25.88 -26.10
N LEU A 79 11.89 25.58 -24.85
CA LEU A 79 12.33 26.34 -23.67
C LEU A 79 13.84 26.35 -23.49
N LEU A 80 14.54 25.30 -23.90
CA LEU A 80 16.02 25.25 -23.86
C LEU A 80 16.68 26.29 -24.79
N LYS A 81 15.96 26.77 -25.81
CA LYS A 81 16.44 27.80 -26.75
C LYS A 81 15.95 29.21 -26.43
N ASP A 82 14.92 29.34 -25.60
CA ASP A 82 14.23 30.61 -25.34
C ASP A 82 14.43 31.12 -23.90
N SER A 83 14.52 30.21 -22.92
CA SER A 83 14.59 30.57 -21.51
C SER A 83 16.03 30.58 -20.98
N CYS A 84 16.50 31.74 -20.53
CA CYS A 84 17.80 31.90 -19.86
C CYS A 84 17.99 30.94 -18.66
N ARG A 85 16.93 30.67 -17.89
CA ARG A 85 16.95 29.72 -16.76
C ARG A 85 17.19 28.28 -17.21
N MET A 86 16.58 27.88 -18.32
CA MET A 86 16.80 26.55 -18.90
C MET A 86 18.18 26.43 -19.53
N MET A 87 18.64 27.47 -20.22
CA MET A 87 20.01 27.54 -20.75
C MET A 87 21.04 27.41 -19.63
N TRP A 88 20.81 28.07 -18.48
CA TRP A 88 21.67 27.95 -17.31
C TRP A 88 21.67 26.53 -16.72
N LEU A 89 20.49 25.94 -16.48
CA LEU A 89 20.38 24.57 -15.96
C LEU A 89 20.99 23.53 -16.90
N ALA A 90 20.91 23.76 -18.21
CA ALA A 90 21.43 22.88 -19.24
C ALA A 90 22.87 23.19 -19.67
N GLN A 91 23.48 24.25 -19.15
CA GLN A 91 24.77 24.78 -19.61
C GLN A 91 24.82 24.94 -21.14
N GLY A 92 23.77 25.52 -21.72
CA GLY A 92 23.63 25.75 -23.17
C GLY A 92 23.31 24.51 -24.02
N GLN A 93 23.23 23.31 -23.42
CA GLN A 93 22.89 22.08 -24.15
C GLN A 93 21.39 22.02 -24.50
N THR A 94 21.06 21.52 -25.69
CA THR A 94 19.67 21.46 -26.18
C THR A 94 19.24 20.03 -26.56
N PRO A 95 19.00 19.15 -25.58
CA PRO A 95 18.50 17.81 -25.87
C PRO A 95 17.16 17.85 -26.61
N THR A 96 17.02 16.99 -27.62
CA THR A 96 15.78 16.89 -28.42
C THR A 96 14.60 16.37 -27.59
N TYR A 97 13.36 16.64 -28.03
CA TYR A 97 12.17 16.10 -27.38
C TYR A 97 12.18 14.57 -27.25
N ARG A 98 12.85 13.85 -28.17
CA ARG A 98 12.97 12.38 -28.12
C ARG A 98 13.82 11.95 -26.94
N THR A 99 14.96 12.61 -26.72
CA THR A 99 15.87 12.34 -25.60
C THR A 99 15.19 12.64 -24.26
N ILE A 100 14.50 13.79 -24.17
CA ILE A 100 13.75 14.19 -22.96
C ILE A 100 12.67 13.16 -22.62
N ASN A 101 11.86 12.76 -23.60
CA ASN A 101 10.78 11.80 -23.37
C ASN A 101 11.31 10.40 -23.01
N ARG A 102 12.43 9.96 -23.60
CA ARG A 102 13.08 8.68 -23.25
C ARG A 102 13.60 8.68 -21.82
N PHE A 103 14.22 9.78 -21.38
CA PHE A 103 14.69 9.93 -20.01
C PHE A 103 13.53 9.89 -19.00
N ARG A 104 12.45 10.61 -19.29
CA ARG A 104 11.25 10.68 -18.42
C ARG A 104 10.59 9.32 -18.16
N VAL A 105 10.62 8.42 -19.16
CA VAL A 105 9.95 7.10 -19.07
C VAL A 105 10.95 5.95 -18.90
N ASN A 106 12.19 6.26 -18.51
CA ASN A 106 13.20 5.26 -18.25
C ASN A 106 12.77 4.38 -17.05
N PRO A 107 12.95 3.04 -17.11
CA PRO A 107 12.61 2.15 -16.00
C PRO A 107 13.22 2.55 -14.64
N HIS A 108 14.42 3.12 -14.63
CA HIS A 108 15.11 3.56 -13.40
C HIS A 108 14.61 4.91 -12.84
N MET A 109 13.65 5.57 -13.49
CA MET A 109 13.16 6.88 -13.05
C MET A 109 12.42 6.81 -11.71
N MET A 110 11.72 5.70 -11.43
CA MET A 110 11.03 5.53 -10.15
C MET A 110 11.99 5.43 -8.97
N GLU A 111 13.09 4.69 -9.11
CA GLU A 111 14.14 4.58 -8.09
C GLU A 111 14.69 5.96 -7.75
N PHE A 112 14.93 6.77 -8.79
CA PHE A 112 15.40 8.12 -8.65
C PHE A 112 14.38 9.02 -7.91
N LEU A 113 13.10 8.94 -8.27
CA LEU A 113 12.03 9.67 -7.60
C LEU A 113 11.91 9.27 -6.13
N HIS A 114 12.04 7.98 -5.80
CA HIS A 114 12.04 7.51 -4.42
C HIS A 114 13.13 8.19 -3.60
N ILE A 115 14.36 8.26 -4.12
CA ILE A 115 15.47 8.95 -3.45
C ILE A 115 15.15 10.43 -3.25
N LEU A 116 14.57 11.10 -4.24
CA LEU A 116 14.17 12.50 -4.09
C LEU A 116 13.08 12.71 -3.03
N PHE A 117 12.06 11.86 -2.97
CA PHE A 117 11.00 11.98 -1.96
C PHE A 117 11.52 11.69 -0.55
N VAL A 118 12.44 10.71 -0.41
CA VAL A 118 13.12 10.42 0.85
C VAL A 118 13.98 11.59 1.30
N GLY A 119 14.85 12.11 0.42
CA GLY A 119 15.70 13.26 0.72
C GLY A 119 14.88 14.51 1.05
N LEU A 120 13.80 14.77 0.30
CA LEU A 120 12.88 15.86 0.59
C LEU A 120 12.22 15.70 1.97
N ARG A 121 11.71 14.51 2.31
CA ARG A 121 11.07 14.27 3.61
C ARG A 121 12.07 14.50 4.76
N ALA A 122 13.29 13.98 4.64
CA ALA A 122 14.34 14.16 5.64
C ALA A 122 14.63 15.66 5.87
N GLN A 123 14.81 16.42 4.78
CA GLN A 123 15.04 17.85 4.87
C GLN A 123 13.86 18.61 5.52
N LEU A 124 12.62 18.27 5.14
CA LEU A 124 11.43 18.93 5.71
C LEU A 124 11.30 18.69 7.22
N LEU A 125 11.75 17.54 7.73
CA LEU A 125 11.78 17.23 9.16
C LEU A 125 12.85 18.05 9.89
N GLU A 126 14.05 18.12 9.31
CA GLU A 126 15.15 18.92 9.85
C GLU A 126 14.79 20.41 9.90
N ASP A 127 14.17 20.93 8.84
CA ASP A 127 13.66 22.30 8.76
C ASP A 127 12.42 22.55 9.65
N LYS A 128 11.92 21.52 10.36
CA LYS A 128 10.72 21.55 11.20
C LYS A 128 9.47 22.04 10.47
N LEU A 129 9.42 21.82 9.16
CA LEU A 129 8.26 22.13 8.33
C LEU A 129 7.18 21.05 8.42
N ILE A 130 7.56 19.84 8.80
CA ILE A 130 6.67 18.70 8.98
C ILE A 130 6.99 17.97 10.30
N THR A 131 6.05 17.18 10.81
CA THR A 131 6.23 16.28 11.97
C THR A 131 6.10 14.82 11.54
N GLU A 132 6.56 13.89 12.39
CA GLU A 132 6.54 12.44 12.10
C GLU A 132 5.28 11.71 12.59
N ASP A 133 4.39 12.40 13.30
CA ASP A 133 3.26 11.79 13.99
C ASP A 133 2.02 11.63 13.11
N VAL A 134 1.92 12.34 11.98
CA VAL A 134 0.70 12.36 11.17
C VAL A 134 0.97 12.27 9.67
N ILE A 135 0.07 11.57 8.97
CA ILE A 135 -0.01 11.62 7.51
C ILE A 135 -1.45 11.76 7.04
N TYR A 136 -1.67 12.60 6.04
CA TYR A 136 -2.97 12.83 5.41
C TYR A 136 -3.03 12.12 4.06
N ILE A 137 -4.00 11.22 3.89
CA ILE A 137 -4.17 10.42 2.68
C ILE A 137 -5.47 10.78 2.00
N ASP A 138 -5.39 10.96 0.68
CA ASP A 138 -6.58 11.10 -0.16
C ASP A 138 -6.25 10.76 -1.62
N GLY A 139 -7.33 10.55 -2.39
CA GLY A 139 -7.30 10.08 -3.76
C GLY A 139 -7.83 11.11 -4.74
N THR A 140 -7.26 11.12 -5.94
CA THR A 140 -7.82 11.88 -7.06
C THR A 140 -7.65 11.15 -8.37
N LYS A 141 -8.61 11.33 -9.27
CA LYS A 141 -8.59 10.69 -10.59
C LYS A 141 -7.92 11.60 -11.61
N ILE A 142 -7.02 11.04 -12.41
CA ILE A 142 -6.32 11.73 -13.51
C ILE A 142 -6.67 11.06 -14.83
N GLU A 143 -6.95 11.86 -15.87
CA GLU A 143 -7.31 11.35 -17.20
C GLU A 143 -6.10 10.67 -17.85
N ALA A 144 -6.27 9.45 -18.37
CA ALA A 144 -5.21 8.71 -19.04
C ALA A 144 -4.94 9.24 -20.46
N ASN A 145 -3.76 8.93 -21.02
CA ASN A 145 -3.47 9.13 -22.43
C ASN A 145 -4.11 8.03 -23.29
N ALA A 146 -5.44 7.93 -23.24
CA ALA A 146 -6.22 6.89 -23.89
C ALA A 146 -7.34 7.48 -24.76
N ASN A 147 -7.80 6.70 -25.73
CA ASN A 147 -8.97 7.07 -26.52
C ASN A 147 -10.25 6.91 -25.66
N LYS A 148 -11.09 7.95 -25.66
CA LYS A 148 -12.29 8.08 -24.83
C LYS A 148 -13.40 7.09 -25.21
N TYR A 149 -13.43 6.60 -26.45
CA TYR A 149 -14.54 5.81 -27.00
C TYR A 149 -14.25 4.31 -27.12
N THR A 150 -13.04 3.86 -26.82
CA THR A 150 -12.62 2.47 -27.06
C THR A 150 -12.41 1.71 -25.76
N PHE A 151 -13.39 0.90 -25.35
CA PHE A 151 -13.41 0.22 -24.06
C PHE A 151 -13.87 -1.23 -24.12
N GLN A 152 -13.52 -1.98 -23.07
CA GLN A 152 -13.90 -3.38 -22.86
C GLN A 152 -14.46 -3.53 -21.44
N TRP A 153 -15.65 -4.15 -21.32
CA TRP A 153 -16.33 -4.39 -20.05
C TRP A 153 -16.35 -5.88 -19.72
N LEU A 154 -15.94 -6.24 -18.50
CA LEU A 154 -15.83 -7.63 -18.07
C LEU A 154 -17.16 -8.37 -18.21
N ALA A 155 -18.27 -7.72 -17.84
CA ALA A 155 -19.61 -8.29 -17.96
C ALA A 155 -19.97 -8.64 -19.41
N ASN A 156 -19.62 -7.79 -20.36
CA ASN A 156 -19.87 -8.05 -21.79
C ASN A 156 -18.97 -9.18 -22.29
N THR A 157 -17.68 -9.15 -21.96
CA THR A 157 -16.76 -10.24 -22.33
C THR A 157 -17.24 -11.58 -21.78
N LYS A 158 -17.67 -11.65 -20.51
CA LYS A 158 -18.24 -12.86 -19.91
C LYS A 158 -19.49 -13.35 -20.65
N ARG A 159 -20.44 -12.45 -20.92
CA ARG A 159 -21.68 -12.78 -21.64
C ARG A 159 -21.39 -13.32 -23.05
N PHE A 160 -20.50 -12.66 -23.79
CA PHE A 160 -20.17 -13.09 -25.15
C PHE A 160 -19.30 -14.35 -25.19
N SER A 161 -18.41 -14.53 -24.22
CA SER A 161 -17.64 -15.77 -24.06
C SER A 161 -18.57 -16.95 -23.79
N GLN A 162 -19.52 -16.80 -22.86
CA GLN A 162 -20.53 -17.81 -22.58
C GLN A 162 -21.36 -18.15 -23.82
N SER A 163 -21.80 -17.14 -24.57
CA SER A 163 -22.54 -17.36 -25.82
C SER A 163 -21.72 -18.07 -26.89
N VAL A 164 -20.39 -17.87 -26.93
CA VAL A 164 -19.50 -18.62 -27.84
C VAL A 164 -19.43 -20.08 -27.42
N ILE A 165 -19.26 -20.37 -26.12
CA ILE A 165 -19.22 -21.73 -25.57
C ILE A 165 -20.52 -22.48 -25.91
N GLU A 166 -21.68 -21.87 -25.61
CA GLU A 166 -22.99 -22.47 -25.88
C GLU A 166 -23.18 -22.77 -27.37
N LYS A 167 -22.83 -21.82 -28.26
CA LYS A 167 -22.98 -21.99 -29.70
C LYS A 167 -21.98 -22.97 -30.31
N SER A 168 -20.75 -23.01 -29.82
CA SER A 168 -19.75 -23.96 -30.30
C SER A 168 -20.11 -25.39 -29.88
N THR A 169 -20.58 -25.58 -28.65
CA THR A 169 -21.01 -26.88 -28.15
C THR A 169 -22.26 -27.37 -28.90
N ALA A 170 -23.26 -26.51 -29.10
CA ALA A 170 -24.45 -26.85 -29.88
C ALA A 170 -24.11 -27.19 -31.35
N LEU A 171 -23.19 -26.45 -31.98
CA LEU A 171 -22.75 -26.76 -33.34
C LEU A 171 -22.01 -28.10 -33.40
N TYR A 172 -21.17 -28.40 -32.41
CA TYR A 172 -20.49 -29.70 -32.31
C TYR A 172 -21.48 -30.85 -32.14
N GLU A 173 -22.44 -30.72 -31.22
CA GLU A 173 -23.50 -31.72 -31.00
C GLU A 173 -24.31 -31.97 -32.28
N GLN A 174 -24.65 -30.90 -33.01
CA GLN A 174 -25.32 -31.01 -34.30
C GLN A 174 -24.46 -31.77 -35.32
N LEU A 175 -23.18 -31.43 -35.45
CA LEU A 175 -22.25 -32.08 -36.39
C LEU A 175 -22.03 -33.57 -36.08
N VAL A 176 -22.06 -33.96 -34.80
CA VAL A 176 -22.00 -35.36 -34.39
C VAL A 176 -23.32 -36.08 -34.67
N SER A 177 -24.46 -35.45 -34.36
CA SER A 177 -25.79 -36.03 -34.60
C SER A 177 -26.13 -36.24 -36.09
N GLU A 178 -25.62 -35.37 -36.96
CA GLU A 178 -25.77 -35.50 -38.42
C GLU A 178 -24.69 -36.41 -39.04
N GLU A 179 -23.88 -37.10 -38.23
CA GLU A 179 -22.76 -37.96 -38.66
C GLU A 179 -21.76 -37.22 -39.59
N ILE A 180 -21.61 -35.91 -39.37
CA ILE A 180 -20.69 -35.07 -40.14
C ILE A 180 -19.25 -35.25 -39.68
N ILE A 181 -19.04 -35.38 -38.37
CA ILE A 181 -17.72 -35.62 -37.77
C ILE A 181 -17.82 -36.77 -36.76
N PRO A 182 -16.73 -37.53 -36.53
CA PRO A 182 -16.70 -38.52 -35.46
C PRO A 182 -16.79 -37.85 -34.08
N GLU A 183 -17.34 -38.55 -33.10
CA GLU A 183 -17.35 -38.10 -31.72
C GLU A 183 -15.91 -38.06 -31.16
N ILE A 184 -15.54 -36.92 -30.61
CA ILE A 184 -14.24 -36.67 -30.01
C ILE A 184 -14.31 -36.96 -28.51
N LYS A 185 -13.25 -37.54 -27.95
CA LYS A 185 -13.10 -37.69 -26.50
C LYS A 185 -12.99 -36.32 -25.84
N ARG A 186 -14.01 -35.93 -25.08
CA ARG A 186 -14.06 -34.63 -24.39
C ARG A 186 -13.34 -34.72 -23.05
N GLU A 187 -12.47 -33.77 -22.77
CA GLU A 187 -11.81 -33.67 -21.46
C GLU A 187 -12.73 -33.04 -20.41
N SER A 188 -13.65 -32.16 -20.84
CA SER A 188 -14.67 -31.55 -19.99
C SER A 188 -16.06 -31.72 -20.61
N GLY A 189 -17.05 -32.09 -19.79
CA GLY A 189 -18.43 -32.28 -20.25
C GLY A 189 -19.16 -30.98 -20.61
N HIS A 190 -18.63 -29.81 -20.23
CA HIS A 190 -19.35 -28.53 -20.34
C HIS A 190 -18.78 -27.54 -21.36
N GLU A 191 -17.49 -27.62 -21.72
CA GLU A 191 -16.85 -26.64 -22.60
C GLU A 191 -15.90 -27.31 -23.59
N LEU A 192 -15.88 -26.83 -24.84
CA LEU A 192 -14.91 -27.24 -25.85
C LEU A 192 -13.58 -26.51 -25.64
N THR A 193 -12.47 -27.23 -25.48
CA THR A 193 -11.13 -26.64 -25.37
C THR A 193 -10.65 -26.09 -26.72
N SER A 194 -9.61 -25.25 -26.70
CA SER A 194 -9.01 -24.73 -27.94
C SER A 194 -8.41 -25.85 -28.80
N GLU A 195 -7.99 -26.95 -28.18
CA GLU A 195 -7.45 -28.13 -28.86
C GLU A 195 -8.57 -28.98 -29.47
N GLU A 196 -9.68 -29.17 -28.75
CA GLU A 196 -10.88 -29.83 -29.28
C GLU A 196 -11.46 -29.06 -30.48
N LEU A 197 -11.47 -27.72 -30.43
CA LEU A 197 -11.87 -26.89 -31.58
C LEU A 197 -10.92 -27.06 -32.79
N ASN A 198 -9.62 -27.27 -32.57
CA ASN A 198 -8.68 -27.57 -33.65
C ASN A 198 -8.96 -28.95 -34.27
N GLN A 199 -9.25 -29.96 -33.44
CA GLN A 199 -9.58 -31.30 -33.92
C GLN A 199 -10.86 -31.25 -34.78
N ILE A 200 -11.90 -30.56 -34.33
CA ILE A 200 -13.15 -30.35 -35.11
C ILE A 200 -12.84 -29.65 -36.44
N GLU A 201 -11.99 -28.62 -36.43
CA GLU A 201 -11.57 -27.91 -37.64
C GLU A 201 -10.86 -28.84 -38.63
N THR A 202 -9.97 -29.72 -38.15
CA THR A 202 -9.27 -30.71 -38.99
C THR A 202 -10.21 -31.76 -39.57
N HIS A 203 -11.15 -32.31 -38.78
CA HIS A 203 -12.15 -33.26 -39.26
C HIS A 203 -13.06 -32.66 -40.34
N LEU A 204 -13.52 -31.42 -40.13
CA LEU A 204 -14.28 -30.68 -41.14
C LEU A 204 -13.45 -30.37 -42.38
N GLY A 205 -12.14 -30.17 -42.23
CA GLY A 205 -11.19 -30.07 -43.33
C GLY A 205 -11.15 -31.35 -44.17
N HIS A 206 -10.85 -32.48 -43.55
CA HIS A 206 -10.79 -33.77 -44.23
C HIS A 206 -12.11 -34.14 -44.92
N LYS A 207 -13.26 -33.89 -44.27
CA LYS A 207 -14.58 -34.16 -44.89
C LYS A 207 -14.87 -33.23 -46.07
N ASN A 208 -14.47 -31.96 -46.00
CA ASN A 208 -14.58 -31.05 -47.14
C ASN A 208 -13.72 -31.49 -48.33
N ASP A 209 -12.52 -32.02 -48.06
CA ASP A 209 -11.59 -32.48 -49.10
C ASP A 209 -12.10 -33.78 -49.74
N ALA A 210 -12.60 -34.73 -48.92
CA ALA A 210 -13.26 -35.95 -49.39
C ALA A 210 -14.47 -35.64 -50.31
N LEU A 211 -15.37 -34.76 -49.88
CA LEU A 211 -16.52 -34.32 -50.69
C LEU A 211 -16.09 -33.59 -51.97
N THR A 212 -14.93 -32.92 -51.97
CA THR A 212 -14.41 -32.25 -53.18
C THR A 212 -13.94 -33.28 -54.20
N SER A 213 -13.19 -34.30 -53.76
CA SER A 213 -12.75 -35.41 -54.61
C SER A 213 -13.93 -36.23 -55.17
N GLU A 214 -14.97 -36.49 -54.38
CA GLU A 214 -16.18 -37.21 -54.84
C GLU A 214 -16.99 -36.44 -55.89
N ILE A 215 -17.05 -35.10 -55.80
CA ILE A 215 -17.71 -34.25 -56.81
C ILE A 215 -16.95 -34.31 -58.15
N GLU A 216 -15.63 -34.39 -58.11
CA GLU A 216 -14.77 -34.44 -59.30
C GLU A 216 -14.85 -35.79 -60.02
N THR A 217 -15.02 -36.90 -59.30
CA THR A 217 -15.09 -38.26 -59.87
C THR A 217 -16.50 -38.66 -60.32
N THR A 218 -17.55 -38.12 -59.71
CA THR A 218 -18.94 -38.47 -60.05
C THR A 218 -19.35 -37.85 -61.38
N GLN A 219 -19.94 -38.61 -62.31
CA GLN A 219 -20.41 -38.12 -63.62
C GLN A 219 -21.87 -37.61 -63.62
N ASP A 220 -22.71 -38.14 -62.73
CA ASP A 220 -24.13 -37.79 -62.61
C ASP A 220 -24.36 -36.36 -62.05
N VAL A 221 -25.37 -35.67 -62.60
CA VAL A 221 -25.64 -34.25 -62.32
C VAL A 221 -26.43 -34.08 -61.01
N GLU A 222 -27.31 -35.02 -60.69
CA GLU A 222 -28.21 -34.92 -59.55
C GLU A 222 -27.46 -35.22 -58.24
N THR A 223 -26.63 -36.26 -58.24
CA THR A 223 -25.68 -36.57 -57.14
C THR A 223 -24.63 -35.48 -56.93
N ARG A 224 -24.10 -34.83 -57.99
CA ARG A 224 -23.23 -33.65 -57.80
C ARG A 224 -23.95 -32.49 -57.12
N LYS A 225 -25.24 -32.27 -57.38
CA LYS A 225 -26.01 -31.17 -56.73
C LYS A 225 -26.18 -31.43 -55.24
N THR A 226 -26.45 -32.67 -54.82
CA THR A 226 -26.59 -33.04 -53.40
C THR A 226 -25.26 -32.92 -52.66
N LEU A 227 -24.17 -33.46 -53.22
CA LEU A 227 -22.81 -33.35 -52.66
C LEU A 227 -22.34 -31.89 -52.52
N ARG A 228 -22.66 -31.01 -53.49
CA ARG A 228 -22.36 -29.57 -53.39
C ARG A 228 -23.11 -28.90 -52.24
N LYS A 229 -24.36 -29.29 -51.98
CA LYS A 229 -25.16 -28.77 -50.86
C LYS A 229 -24.59 -29.20 -49.52
N GLU A 230 -24.15 -30.46 -49.40
CA GLU A 230 -23.50 -30.98 -48.20
C GLU A 230 -22.13 -30.32 -47.96
N ARG A 231 -21.30 -30.20 -49.00
CA ARG A 231 -20.02 -29.47 -48.93
C ARG A 231 -20.20 -28.01 -48.50
N SER A 232 -21.26 -27.34 -48.98
CA SER A 232 -21.58 -25.97 -48.56
C SER A 232 -21.87 -25.89 -47.06
N LYS A 233 -22.59 -26.86 -46.49
CA LYS A 233 -22.84 -26.94 -45.04
C LYS A 233 -21.53 -27.16 -44.27
N VAL A 234 -20.70 -28.12 -44.70
CA VAL A 234 -19.39 -28.40 -44.06
C VAL A 234 -18.49 -27.18 -44.07
N ARG A 235 -18.42 -26.45 -45.20
CA ARG A 235 -17.64 -25.21 -45.32
C ARG A 235 -18.17 -24.10 -44.40
N GLN A 236 -19.48 -23.97 -44.27
CA GLN A 236 -20.10 -23.01 -43.36
C GLN A 236 -19.78 -23.35 -41.90
N SER A 237 -19.88 -24.62 -41.51
CA SER A 237 -19.54 -25.10 -40.17
C SER A 237 -18.06 -24.91 -39.86
N LYS A 238 -17.16 -25.21 -40.81
CA LYS A 238 -15.71 -24.96 -40.66
C LYS A 238 -15.42 -23.48 -40.41
N LYS A 239 -16.04 -22.58 -41.18
CA LYS A 239 -15.90 -21.13 -40.99
C LYS A 239 -16.43 -20.68 -39.61
N ALA A 240 -17.54 -21.26 -39.16
CA ALA A 240 -18.10 -20.96 -37.85
C ALA A 240 -17.19 -21.42 -36.70
N ILE A 241 -16.61 -22.63 -36.79
CA ILE A 241 -15.66 -23.16 -35.81
C ILE A 241 -14.39 -22.30 -35.74
N GLN A 242 -13.83 -21.91 -36.88
CA GLN A 242 -12.68 -21.01 -36.92
C GLN A 242 -12.98 -19.66 -36.25
N ASP A 243 -14.15 -19.08 -36.51
CA ASP A 243 -14.58 -17.83 -35.87
C ASP A 243 -14.85 -18.00 -34.35
N PHE A 244 -15.35 -19.15 -33.90
CA PHE A 244 -15.47 -19.45 -32.47
C PHE A 244 -14.10 -19.54 -31.79
N LYS A 245 -13.14 -20.23 -32.41
CA LYS A 245 -11.76 -20.35 -31.94
C LYS A 245 -11.07 -18.99 -31.82
N ASP A 246 -11.13 -18.16 -32.87
CA ASP A 246 -10.54 -16.82 -32.85
C ASP A 246 -11.17 -15.93 -31.77
N ARG A 247 -12.50 -16.03 -31.59
CA ARG A 247 -13.21 -15.31 -30.53
C ARG A 247 -12.86 -15.82 -29.13
N LYS A 248 -12.67 -17.13 -28.96
CA LYS A 248 -12.25 -17.73 -27.68
C LYS A 248 -10.86 -17.22 -27.27
N ILE A 249 -9.86 -17.36 -28.14
CA ILE A 249 -8.50 -16.83 -27.91
C ILE A 249 -8.53 -15.34 -27.58
N LYS A 250 -9.36 -14.57 -28.28
CA LYS A 250 -9.55 -13.15 -27.99
C LYS A 250 -10.12 -12.92 -26.60
N TYR A 251 -11.15 -13.65 -26.18
CA TYR A 251 -11.76 -13.47 -24.87
C TYR A 251 -10.84 -13.91 -23.73
N ASP A 252 -10.06 -14.97 -23.92
CA ASP A 252 -9.06 -15.42 -22.95
C ASP A 252 -8.01 -14.33 -22.69
N LYS A 253 -7.44 -13.77 -23.77
CA LYS A 253 -6.54 -12.60 -23.67
C LYS A 253 -7.21 -11.39 -23.00
N GLN A 254 -8.51 -11.17 -23.25
CA GLN A 254 -9.23 -10.10 -22.57
C GLN A 254 -9.38 -10.37 -21.07
N MET A 255 -9.63 -11.62 -20.65
CA MET A 255 -9.70 -12.03 -19.25
C MET A 255 -8.38 -11.83 -18.53
N GLU A 256 -7.26 -12.19 -19.17
CA GLU A 256 -5.91 -11.91 -18.65
C GLU A 256 -5.69 -10.42 -18.42
N ILE A 257 -6.05 -9.58 -19.40
CA ILE A 257 -5.90 -8.12 -19.27
C ILE A 257 -6.78 -7.58 -18.13
N TYR A 258 -8.02 -8.07 -17.96
CA TYR A 258 -8.87 -7.59 -16.86
C TYR A 258 -8.22 -7.84 -15.50
N GLY A 259 -7.69 -9.04 -15.25
CA GLY A 259 -7.34 -9.49 -13.91
C GLY A 259 -8.51 -9.25 -12.95
N ASP A 260 -8.27 -8.49 -11.89
CA ASP A 260 -9.29 -8.11 -10.89
C ASP A 260 -10.23 -6.97 -11.30
N ARG A 261 -10.01 -6.35 -12.47
CA ARG A 261 -10.68 -5.11 -12.88
C ARG A 261 -11.95 -5.38 -13.65
N LYS A 262 -12.90 -4.44 -13.57
CA LYS A 262 -14.19 -4.53 -14.28
C LYS A 262 -14.16 -3.96 -15.70
N SER A 263 -13.16 -3.15 -16.03
CA SER A 263 -13.01 -2.50 -17.34
C SER A 263 -11.56 -2.12 -17.61
N TYR A 264 -11.22 -1.98 -18.90
CA TYR A 264 -9.95 -1.36 -19.33
C TYR A 264 -10.12 -0.61 -20.66
N SER A 265 -9.16 0.26 -21.00
CA SER A 265 -9.09 0.96 -22.30
C SER A 265 -8.32 0.17 -23.34
N LYS A 266 -8.82 0.10 -24.58
CA LYS A 266 -8.14 -0.60 -25.69
C LYS A 266 -6.81 0.02 -26.12
N THR A 267 -6.55 1.28 -25.77
CA THR A 267 -5.30 1.99 -26.13
C THR A 267 -4.28 2.04 -25.00
N ASP A 268 -4.75 1.94 -23.75
CA ASP A 268 -3.92 1.88 -22.55
C ASP A 268 -4.53 0.83 -21.61
N HIS A 269 -4.04 -0.41 -21.73
CA HIS A 269 -4.64 -1.57 -21.06
C HIS A 269 -4.59 -1.46 -19.52
N ASP A 270 -3.71 -0.64 -18.96
CA ASP A 270 -3.60 -0.42 -17.52
C ASP A 270 -4.62 0.60 -16.98
N ALA A 271 -5.16 1.45 -17.85
CA ALA A 271 -6.16 2.46 -17.50
C ALA A 271 -7.55 1.84 -17.37
N THR A 272 -8.29 2.26 -16.34
CA THR A 272 -9.64 1.77 -16.05
C THR A 272 -10.65 2.91 -16.18
N PHE A 273 -11.91 2.59 -16.50
CA PHE A 273 -12.94 3.62 -16.56
C PHE A 273 -13.30 4.10 -15.16
N MET A 274 -13.14 5.41 -14.98
CA MET A 274 -13.44 6.07 -13.73
C MET A 274 -14.34 7.26 -14.00
N ARG A 275 -15.29 7.50 -13.08
CA ARG A 275 -16.11 8.70 -13.14
C ARG A 275 -15.25 9.89 -12.72
N MET A 276 -14.99 10.78 -13.67
CA MET A 276 -14.21 12.00 -13.47
C MET A 276 -15.09 13.08 -12.84
N LYS A 277 -14.47 13.99 -12.10
CA LYS A 277 -15.15 15.15 -11.49
C LYS A 277 -14.80 16.39 -12.33
N ASP A 278 -15.35 16.47 -13.53
CA ASP A 278 -14.94 17.47 -14.53
C ASP A 278 -15.77 18.79 -14.49
N ASP A 279 -16.72 18.95 -13.55
CA ASP A 279 -17.60 20.13 -13.52
C ASP A 279 -18.08 20.49 -12.09
N HIS A 280 -18.26 21.79 -11.84
CA HIS A 280 -18.98 22.38 -10.71
C HIS A 280 -20.44 21.87 -10.62
N MET A 281 -21.05 21.49 -11.74
CA MET A 281 -22.45 21.01 -11.84
C MET A 281 -22.64 19.49 -11.68
N ARG A 282 -21.59 18.72 -11.29
CA ARG A 282 -21.65 17.27 -10.99
C ARG A 282 -22.00 16.30 -12.13
N ASN A 283 -22.00 16.72 -13.40
CA ASN A 283 -22.12 15.80 -14.54
C ASN A 283 -20.78 15.12 -14.86
N GLY A 284 -20.29 14.32 -13.92
CA GLY A 284 -19.04 13.59 -14.09
C GLY A 284 -19.11 12.55 -15.21
N GLN A 285 -18.27 12.71 -16.24
CA GLN A 285 -18.14 11.78 -17.37
C GLN A 285 -17.30 10.55 -16.96
N LEU A 286 -17.67 9.38 -17.49
CA LEU A 286 -16.82 8.18 -17.41
C LEU A 286 -15.70 8.31 -18.45
N LYS A 287 -14.45 8.31 -17.99
CA LYS A 287 -13.26 8.36 -18.85
C LYS A 287 -12.22 7.35 -18.38
N PRO A 288 -11.35 6.86 -19.28
CA PRO A 288 -10.19 6.08 -18.85
C PRO A 288 -9.26 6.96 -18.02
N GLY A 289 -8.85 6.44 -16.86
CA GLY A 289 -8.02 7.18 -15.94
C GLY A 289 -7.34 6.28 -14.93
N TYR A 290 -6.52 6.92 -14.10
CA TYR A 290 -5.85 6.31 -12.97
C TYR A 290 -6.28 7.00 -11.68
N ASN A 291 -6.34 6.23 -10.59
CA ASN A 291 -6.55 6.73 -9.25
C ASN A 291 -5.19 7.02 -8.61
N LEU A 292 -4.84 8.30 -8.52
CA LEU A 292 -3.66 8.79 -7.83
C LEU A 292 -3.98 8.93 -6.34
N GLN A 293 -3.22 8.23 -5.51
CA GLN A 293 -3.19 8.37 -4.07
C GLN A 293 -1.99 9.21 -3.68
N ILE A 294 -2.18 10.18 -2.78
CA ILE A 294 -1.07 10.96 -2.21
C ILE A 294 -1.13 10.90 -0.69
N ALA A 295 0.04 10.96 -0.09
CA ALA A 295 0.23 11.12 1.33
C ALA A 295 0.91 12.46 1.57
N THR A 296 0.27 13.33 2.35
CA THR A 296 0.71 14.70 2.55
C THR A 296 0.88 15.04 4.01
N HIS A 297 1.76 15.99 4.28
CA HIS A 297 1.80 16.68 5.57
C HIS A 297 2.31 18.11 5.39
N ASN A 298 1.65 19.06 6.04
CA ASN A 298 1.79 20.48 5.78
C ASN A 298 1.76 20.78 4.27
N GLN A 299 0.80 20.21 3.53
CA GLN A 299 0.61 20.34 2.07
C GLN A 299 1.86 20.02 1.22
N PHE A 300 2.85 19.30 1.75
CA PHE A 300 3.90 18.68 0.97
C PHE A 300 3.48 17.25 0.63
N VAL A 301 3.70 16.84 -0.60
CA VAL A 301 3.55 15.45 -1.00
C VAL A 301 4.76 14.68 -0.50
N LEU A 302 4.54 13.72 0.39
CA LEU A 302 5.59 12.88 0.94
C LEU A 302 5.63 11.53 0.23
N ALA A 303 4.48 10.98 -0.15
CA ALA A 303 4.44 9.74 -0.93
C ALA A 303 3.26 9.75 -1.89
N PHE A 304 3.30 8.88 -2.90
CA PHE A 304 2.23 8.72 -3.86
C PHE A 304 2.17 7.30 -4.40
N GLY A 305 1.00 6.92 -4.93
CA GLY A 305 0.76 5.62 -5.53
C GLY A 305 -0.30 5.71 -6.62
N VAL A 306 -0.19 4.86 -7.64
CA VAL A 306 -1.12 4.86 -8.78
C VAL A 306 -1.85 3.53 -8.85
N TYR A 307 -3.18 3.59 -8.89
CA TYR A 307 -4.03 2.42 -8.88
C TYR A 307 -5.06 2.45 -10.00
N SER A 308 -5.38 1.28 -10.54
CA SER A 308 -6.42 1.11 -11.55
C SER A 308 -7.81 0.89 -10.93
N TYR A 309 -7.93 0.92 -9.59
CA TYR A 309 -9.21 0.78 -8.90
C TYR A 309 -9.98 2.11 -8.86
N PRO A 310 -11.26 2.15 -9.32
CA PRO A 310 -12.04 3.40 -9.34
C PRO A 310 -12.44 3.96 -7.96
N GLY A 311 -12.39 3.14 -6.91
CA GLY A 311 -12.74 3.50 -5.54
C GLY A 311 -11.54 3.41 -4.62
N ASP A 312 -11.55 4.23 -3.59
CA ASP A 312 -10.36 4.51 -2.78
C ASP A 312 -10.09 3.46 -1.68
N THR A 313 -11.14 2.78 -1.20
CA THR A 313 -11.06 1.84 -0.07
C THR A 313 -9.96 0.79 -0.22
N ARG A 314 -9.82 0.18 -1.40
CA ARG A 314 -8.83 -0.89 -1.66
C ARG A 314 -7.42 -0.40 -1.97
N THR A 315 -7.25 0.91 -2.12
CA THR A 315 -5.93 1.49 -2.43
C THR A 315 -5.09 1.73 -1.17
N LEU A 316 -5.72 1.77 0.01
CA LEU A 316 -5.06 2.17 1.25
C LEU A 316 -3.98 1.17 1.69
N GLU A 317 -4.32 -0.11 1.78
CA GLU A 317 -3.37 -1.15 2.21
C GLU A 317 -2.11 -1.19 1.32
N PRO A 318 -2.19 -1.33 -0.02
CA PRO A 318 -0.99 -1.34 -0.83
C PRO A 318 -0.24 -0.01 -0.78
N PHE A 319 -0.93 1.11 -0.51
CA PHE A 319 -0.30 2.41 -0.37
C PHE A 319 0.45 2.56 0.96
N LEU A 320 -0.13 2.15 2.08
CA LEU A 320 0.56 2.13 3.37
C LEU A 320 1.75 1.19 3.36
N LYS A 321 1.62 0.02 2.71
CA LYS A 321 2.75 -0.91 2.50
C LYS A 321 3.86 -0.26 1.66
N SER A 322 3.54 0.49 0.61
CA SER A 322 4.56 1.19 -0.17
C SER A 322 5.26 2.30 0.61
N ILE A 323 4.52 3.05 1.44
CA ILE A 323 5.09 4.08 2.35
C ILE A 323 5.99 3.42 3.39
N HIS A 324 5.54 2.33 4.01
CA HIS A 324 6.32 1.56 4.99
C HIS A 324 7.62 1.03 4.36
N ASN A 325 7.56 0.47 3.15
CA ASN A 325 8.75 0.00 2.44
C ASN A 325 9.71 1.13 2.06
N LEU A 326 9.20 2.33 1.78
CA LEU A 326 10.01 3.49 1.40
C LEU A 326 10.71 4.14 2.60
N TYR A 327 10.04 4.19 3.76
CA TYR A 327 10.51 4.93 4.94
C TYR A 327 10.90 4.05 6.14
N GLY A 328 10.63 2.75 6.10
CA GLY A 328 10.84 1.82 7.22
C GLY A 328 9.76 1.85 8.30
N ASP A 329 8.98 2.94 8.41
CA ASP A 329 7.82 3.05 9.30
C ASP A 329 6.76 3.99 8.70
N ILE A 330 5.56 3.96 9.26
CA ILE A 330 4.48 4.90 8.97
C ILE A 330 4.10 5.72 10.21
N PRO A 331 3.61 6.97 10.05
CA PRO A 331 3.21 7.82 11.17
C PRO A 331 2.12 7.24 12.07
N GLU A 332 2.07 7.70 13.32
CA GLU A 332 1.11 7.26 14.34
C GLU A 332 -0.35 7.49 13.92
N TYR A 333 -0.65 8.65 13.36
CA TYR A 333 -2.00 9.03 12.95
C TYR A 333 -2.16 8.93 11.44
N ILE A 334 -2.95 7.95 11.00
CA ILE A 334 -3.31 7.77 9.58
C ILE A 334 -4.65 8.44 9.34
N VAL A 335 -4.65 9.57 8.63
CA VAL A 335 -5.82 10.41 8.46
C VAL A 335 -6.34 10.30 7.03
N ALA A 336 -7.59 9.88 6.85
CA ALA A 336 -8.18 9.73 5.52
C ALA A 336 -9.68 10.07 5.50
N ASP A 337 -10.24 10.20 4.30
CA ASP A 337 -11.65 10.54 4.10
C ASP A 337 -12.60 9.35 4.32
N ALA A 338 -13.91 9.59 4.18
CA ALA A 338 -14.92 8.55 4.38
C ALA A 338 -14.88 7.40 3.35
N GLY A 339 -14.27 7.62 2.18
CA GLY A 339 -14.08 6.62 1.13
C GLY A 339 -13.13 5.49 1.55
N TYR A 340 -12.25 5.74 2.51
CA TYR A 340 -11.35 4.73 3.08
C TYR A 340 -11.93 3.97 4.27
N GLY A 341 -13.03 4.45 4.86
CA GLY A 341 -13.63 3.87 6.07
C GLY A 341 -14.29 2.51 5.81
N SER A 342 -13.58 1.43 6.09
CA SER A 342 -14.07 0.04 6.00
C SER A 342 -13.53 -0.81 7.13
N GLU A 343 -14.29 -1.85 7.51
CA GLU A 343 -13.88 -2.81 8.57
C GLU A 343 -12.46 -3.34 8.32
N TYR A 344 -12.19 -3.76 7.08
CA TYR A 344 -10.87 -4.23 6.66
C TYR A 344 -9.76 -3.19 6.90
N ASN A 345 -9.97 -1.94 6.48
CA ASN A 345 -8.95 -0.91 6.63
C ASN A 345 -8.70 -0.53 8.10
N TYR A 346 -9.75 -0.51 8.93
CA TYR A 346 -9.56 -0.25 10.37
C TYR A 346 -8.79 -1.39 11.03
N THR A 347 -9.16 -2.65 10.75
CA THR A 347 -8.44 -3.83 11.23
C THR A 347 -6.97 -3.79 10.79
N MET A 348 -6.70 -3.58 9.51
CA MET A 348 -5.33 -3.52 8.96
C MET A 348 -4.48 -2.43 9.63
N ILE A 349 -5.01 -1.22 9.85
CA ILE A 349 -4.26 -0.15 10.50
C ILE A 349 -3.99 -0.44 11.99
N LEU A 350 -4.99 -0.98 12.71
CA LEU A 350 -4.88 -1.23 14.16
C LEU A 350 -4.09 -2.50 14.48
N ASP A 351 -4.26 -3.56 13.69
CA ASP A 351 -3.71 -4.88 13.99
C ASP A 351 -2.40 -5.18 13.27
N GLU A 352 -2.25 -4.77 12.00
CA GLU A 352 -1.02 -5.02 11.22
C GLU A 352 0.01 -3.93 11.43
N PHE A 353 -0.40 -2.66 11.29
CA PHE A 353 0.51 -1.52 11.41
C PHE A 353 0.64 -0.98 12.84
N GLU A 354 -0.26 -1.37 13.75
CA GLU A 354 -0.32 -0.89 15.14
C GLU A 354 -0.41 0.66 15.26
N LYS A 355 -1.11 1.31 14.31
CA LYS A 355 -1.29 2.78 14.27
C LYS A 355 -2.73 3.19 14.56
N THR A 356 -2.98 4.49 14.70
CA THR A 356 -4.30 5.05 15.00
C THR A 356 -4.99 5.56 13.72
N PRO A 357 -6.10 4.93 13.26
CA PRO A 357 -6.85 5.43 12.11
C PRO A 357 -7.76 6.59 12.52
N LEU A 358 -7.53 7.76 11.93
CA LEU A 358 -8.42 8.92 11.99
C LEU A 358 -9.19 9.03 10.67
N ILE A 359 -10.04 8.05 10.44
CA ILE A 359 -10.82 7.88 9.21
C ILE A 359 -12.30 7.86 9.59
N THR A 360 -13.13 8.63 8.88
CA THR A 360 -14.59 8.55 9.06
C THR A 360 -15.17 7.41 8.24
N TYR A 361 -16.36 6.92 8.57
CA TYR A 361 -17.11 6.02 7.70
C TYR A 361 -18.23 6.76 6.96
N SER A 362 -18.74 6.21 5.85
CA SER A 362 -19.69 6.90 4.95
C SER A 362 -20.95 7.46 5.64
N MET A 363 -21.42 6.81 6.70
CA MET A 363 -22.61 7.22 7.45
C MET A 363 -22.32 8.18 8.61
N TYR A 364 -21.06 8.47 8.92
CA TYR A 364 -20.64 9.22 10.12
C TYR A 364 -21.33 10.57 10.26
N LEU A 365 -21.33 11.40 9.22
CA LEU A 365 -22.00 12.71 9.25
C LEU A 365 -23.52 12.59 9.25
N LYS A 366 -24.06 11.60 8.53
CA LYS A 366 -25.50 11.39 8.40
C LYS A 366 -26.12 10.92 9.72
N GLU A 367 -25.44 10.03 10.43
CA GLU A 367 -25.84 9.53 11.75
C GLU A 367 -25.93 10.63 12.81
N LYS A 368 -25.19 11.74 12.65
CA LYS A 368 -25.22 12.89 13.56
C LYS A 368 -26.41 13.84 13.34
N GLN A 369 -27.08 13.79 12.19
CA GLN A 369 -28.18 14.68 11.88
C GLN A 369 -29.42 14.38 12.73
N ARG A 370 -30.14 15.42 13.20
CA ARG A 370 -31.39 15.27 13.98
C ARG A 370 -32.42 14.39 13.27
N LYS A 371 -32.59 14.57 11.96
CA LYS A 371 -33.50 13.77 11.13
C LYS A 371 -33.16 12.27 11.13
N TYR A 372 -31.87 11.92 11.24
CA TYR A 372 -31.46 10.52 11.32
C TYR A 372 -31.72 9.96 12.71
N LYS A 373 -31.28 10.65 13.77
CA LYS A 373 -31.45 10.21 15.16
C LYS A 373 -32.91 10.04 15.56
N ASN A 374 -33.78 10.93 15.10
CA ASN A 374 -35.20 10.92 15.47
C ASN A 374 -36.05 10.00 14.59
N ASN A 375 -35.46 9.31 13.60
CA ASN A 375 -36.21 8.41 12.75
C ASN A 375 -36.31 7.02 13.40
N PRO A 376 -37.51 6.58 13.86
CA PRO A 376 -37.67 5.31 14.56
C PRO A 376 -37.49 4.10 13.62
N PHE A 377 -37.61 4.27 12.30
CA PHE A 377 -37.49 3.16 11.35
C PHE A 377 -36.04 2.82 10.98
N ILE A 378 -35.08 3.55 11.53
CA ILE A 378 -33.66 3.25 11.37
C ILE A 378 -33.24 2.27 12.47
N THR A 379 -32.82 1.08 12.06
CA THR A 379 -32.46 -0.02 12.97
C THR A 379 -31.30 0.30 13.91
N ALA A 380 -30.44 1.25 13.55
CA ALA A 380 -29.35 1.71 14.42
C ALA A 380 -29.85 2.52 15.63
N ASN A 381 -31.08 3.04 15.59
CA ASN A 381 -31.71 3.79 16.69
C ASN A 381 -32.60 2.90 17.57
N TRP A 382 -32.70 1.60 17.28
CA TRP A 382 -33.53 0.68 18.06
C TRP A 382 -32.86 0.37 19.38
N GLU A 383 -33.67 0.26 20.42
CA GLU A 383 -33.21 -0.11 21.75
C GLU A 383 -32.72 -1.55 21.74
N TYR A 384 -31.55 -1.78 22.33
CA TYR A 384 -30.94 -3.09 22.49
C TYR A 384 -30.89 -3.43 23.98
N ARG A 385 -31.42 -4.59 24.35
CA ARG A 385 -31.39 -5.12 25.71
C ARG A 385 -30.27 -6.14 25.80
N GLU A 386 -29.15 -5.72 26.43
CA GLU A 386 -27.92 -6.52 26.47
C GLU A 386 -28.06 -7.82 27.27
N ILE A 387 -28.82 -7.80 28.37
CA ILE A 387 -29.01 -8.95 29.28
C ILE A 387 -29.69 -10.12 28.55
N ASP A 388 -30.74 -9.81 27.78
CA ASP A 388 -31.62 -10.79 27.14
C ASP A 388 -31.32 -10.98 25.63
N ASP A 389 -30.28 -10.31 25.12
CA ASP A 389 -29.83 -10.30 23.70
C ASP A 389 -30.97 -10.14 22.66
N TYR A 390 -31.76 -9.06 22.77
CA TYR A 390 -32.79 -8.71 21.78
C TYR A 390 -32.90 -7.21 21.49
N TYR A 391 -33.47 -6.88 20.33
CA TYR A 391 -33.81 -5.50 19.92
C TYR A 391 -35.31 -5.23 20.01
N ILE A 392 -35.70 -4.01 20.32
CA ILE A 392 -37.09 -3.57 20.33
C ILE A 392 -37.38 -2.73 19.09
N CYS A 393 -38.33 -3.17 18.26
CA CYS A 393 -38.75 -2.41 17.09
C CYS A 393 -39.71 -1.25 17.44
N PRO A 394 -40.00 -0.34 16.50
CA PRO A 394 -40.91 0.80 16.73
C PRO A 394 -42.33 0.42 17.14
N ASN A 395 -42.76 -0.81 16.80
CA ASN A 395 -44.06 -1.36 17.21
C ASN A 395 -43.99 -2.12 18.55
N LYS A 396 -42.93 -1.91 19.35
CA LYS A 396 -42.68 -2.58 20.64
C LYS A 396 -42.67 -4.12 20.56
N LYS A 397 -42.27 -4.67 19.41
CA LYS A 397 -42.04 -6.13 19.24
C LYS A 397 -40.55 -6.44 19.33
N GLU A 398 -40.26 -7.58 19.94
CA GLU A 398 -38.91 -8.06 20.21
C GLU A 398 -38.30 -8.78 19.00
N LEU A 399 -36.99 -8.61 18.84
CA LEU A 399 -36.17 -9.30 17.85
C LEU A 399 -35.10 -10.08 18.58
N HIS A 400 -35.32 -11.37 18.80
CA HIS A 400 -34.35 -12.24 19.48
C HIS A 400 -33.23 -12.67 18.55
N PHE A 401 -32.07 -12.95 19.15
CA PHE A 401 -30.96 -13.60 18.48
C PHE A 401 -31.40 -14.96 17.92
N GLN A 402 -31.10 -15.20 16.65
CA GLN A 402 -31.37 -16.49 16.01
C GLN A 402 -30.09 -17.28 15.76
N SER A 403 -29.08 -16.65 15.16
CA SER A 403 -27.87 -17.36 14.73
C SER A 403 -26.75 -16.44 14.28
N TYR A 404 -25.53 -16.98 14.25
CA TYR A 404 -24.42 -16.38 13.54
C TYR A 404 -24.52 -16.64 12.03
N ARG A 405 -24.13 -15.63 11.25
CA ARG A 405 -24.11 -15.69 9.78
C ARG A 405 -22.81 -15.10 9.29
N LYS A 406 -22.11 -15.85 8.45
CA LYS A 406 -20.92 -15.39 7.74
C LYS A 406 -21.34 -14.93 6.36
N LYS A 407 -20.92 -13.74 5.94
CA LYS A 407 -21.11 -13.27 4.58
C LYS A 407 -19.77 -12.87 4.01
N ARG A 408 -19.48 -13.34 2.80
CA ARG A 408 -18.37 -12.84 2.00
C ARG A 408 -18.88 -11.69 1.15
N ASP A 409 -18.14 -10.58 1.14
CA ASP A 409 -18.41 -9.55 0.16
C ASP A 409 -17.93 -9.97 -1.23
N GLY A 410 -18.25 -9.17 -2.25
CA GLY A 410 -17.86 -9.46 -3.65
C GLY A 410 -16.34 -9.46 -3.90
N TYR A 411 -15.52 -9.25 -2.87
CA TYR A 411 -14.07 -9.26 -2.93
C TYR A 411 -13.46 -10.34 -2.02
N GLY A 412 -14.28 -11.24 -1.48
CA GLY A 412 -13.83 -12.39 -0.70
C GLY A 412 -13.59 -12.12 0.79
N ILE A 413 -13.79 -10.88 1.26
CA ILE A 413 -13.63 -10.55 2.69
C ILE A 413 -14.84 -11.11 3.44
N GLN A 414 -14.56 -12.02 4.37
CA GLN A 414 -15.58 -12.61 5.23
C GLN A 414 -15.87 -11.68 6.41
N ARG A 415 -17.15 -11.46 6.68
CA ARG A 415 -17.64 -10.70 7.83
C ARG A 415 -18.64 -11.52 8.61
N ASP A 416 -18.58 -11.36 9.93
CA ASP A 416 -19.44 -12.06 10.86
C ASP A 416 -20.61 -11.17 11.27
N PHE A 417 -21.81 -11.74 11.23
CA PHE A 417 -23.05 -11.05 11.59
C PHE A 417 -23.83 -11.87 12.61
N LYS A 418 -24.37 -11.20 13.63
CA LYS A 418 -25.48 -11.72 14.43
C LYS A 418 -26.80 -11.45 13.70
N LEU A 419 -27.60 -12.49 13.50
CA LEU A 419 -28.94 -12.38 12.92
C LEU A 419 -29.97 -12.34 14.05
N TYR A 420 -30.78 -11.28 14.05
CA TYR A 420 -31.95 -11.14 14.91
C TYR A 420 -33.21 -11.15 14.04
N ALA A 421 -34.30 -11.71 14.52
CA ALA A 421 -35.57 -11.66 13.80
C ALA A 421 -36.77 -11.47 14.73
N CYS A 422 -37.79 -10.80 14.21
CA CYS A 422 -39.09 -10.66 14.88
C CYS A 422 -40.04 -11.72 14.32
N GLU A 423 -40.83 -12.36 15.17
CA GLU A 423 -41.77 -13.39 14.75
C GLU A 423 -43.16 -12.82 14.38
N ALA A 424 -43.47 -11.61 14.88
CA ALA A 424 -44.79 -10.99 14.79
C ALA A 424 -44.84 -9.79 13.82
N CYS A 425 -44.31 -9.94 12.59
CA CYS A 425 -44.36 -8.87 11.57
C CYS A 425 -45.52 -9.02 10.56
N VAL A 426 -46.19 -10.17 10.52
CA VAL A 426 -47.36 -10.41 9.66
C VAL A 426 -48.54 -9.62 10.24
N GLY A 427 -49.20 -8.79 9.42
CA GLY A 427 -50.30 -7.91 9.86
C GLY A 427 -49.88 -6.67 10.68
N CYS A 428 -48.58 -6.34 10.79
CA CYS A 428 -48.12 -5.18 11.55
C CYS A 428 -48.52 -3.83 10.87
N PRO A 429 -49.11 -2.86 11.60
CA PRO A 429 -49.55 -1.57 11.05
C PRO A 429 -48.39 -0.70 10.53
N LEU A 430 -47.17 -0.90 11.07
CA LEU A 430 -45.97 -0.15 10.70
C LEU A 430 -45.12 -0.83 9.60
N ARG A 431 -45.63 -1.92 9.00
CA ARG A 431 -44.89 -2.75 8.04
C ARG A 431 -44.44 -1.97 6.80
N SER A 432 -45.32 -1.16 6.21
CA SER A 432 -45.02 -0.38 5.00
C SER A 432 -43.85 0.60 5.20
N GLN A 433 -43.69 1.11 6.42
CA GLN A 433 -42.61 2.05 6.78
C GLN A 433 -41.33 1.31 7.22
N CYS A 434 -41.46 0.16 7.90
CA CYS A 434 -40.34 -0.64 8.42
C CYS A 434 -39.70 -1.57 7.37
N MET A 435 -40.47 -2.05 6.38
CA MET A 435 -40.07 -3.06 5.39
C MET A 435 -40.34 -2.61 3.94
N LYS A 436 -39.99 -1.34 3.60
CA LYS A 436 -40.23 -0.72 2.28
C LYS A 436 -39.80 -1.53 1.05
N GLN A 437 -38.81 -2.42 1.19
CA GLN A 437 -38.26 -3.22 0.09
C GLN A 437 -38.84 -4.63 0.01
N SER A 438 -39.65 -5.06 0.97
CA SER A 438 -40.23 -6.41 0.96
C SER A 438 -41.54 -6.41 0.20
N THR A 439 -41.61 -7.19 -0.88
CA THR A 439 -42.81 -7.40 -1.68
C THR A 439 -43.70 -8.53 -1.15
N ASN A 440 -43.15 -9.43 -0.32
CA ASN A 440 -43.90 -10.57 0.23
C ASN A 440 -44.53 -10.22 1.61
N PRO A 441 -45.88 -10.31 1.76
CA PRO A 441 -46.59 -9.96 2.98
C PRO A 441 -46.28 -10.87 4.18
N ASN A 442 -45.84 -12.11 3.95
CA ASN A 442 -45.57 -13.11 4.99
C ASN A 442 -44.11 -13.12 5.47
N THR A 443 -43.35 -12.07 5.19
CA THR A 443 -41.93 -12.00 5.59
C THR A 443 -41.74 -11.29 6.92
N ASN A 444 -40.94 -11.89 7.78
CA ASN A 444 -40.57 -11.33 9.07
C ASN A 444 -39.34 -10.42 8.99
N LYS A 445 -39.29 -9.38 9.84
CA LYS A 445 -38.15 -8.45 9.87
C LYS A 445 -36.92 -9.19 10.38
N ARG A 446 -35.84 -9.12 9.61
CA ARG A 446 -34.51 -9.64 9.96
C ARG A 446 -33.53 -8.49 10.09
N LEU A 447 -32.70 -8.52 11.11
CA LEU A 447 -31.65 -7.54 11.40
C LEU A 447 -30.30 -8.27 11.44
N PHE A 448 -29.37 -7.84 10.59
CA PHE A 448 -27.99 -8.31 10.61
C PHE A 448 -27.12 -7.27 11.30
N LYS A 449 -26.54 -7.64 12.44
CA LYS A 449 -25.66 -6.75 13.22
C LYS A 449 -24.21 -7.22 13.11
N ASN A 450 -23.33 -6.31 12.72
CA ASN A 450 -21.88 -6.56 12.64
C ASN A 450 -21.22 -5.85 13.82
N LEU A 451 -20.85 -6.63 14.84
CA LEU A 451 -20.30 -6.12 16.09
C LEU A 451 -18.91 -5.49 15.90
N THR A 452 -18.09 -6.05 15.01
CA THR A 452 -16.77 -5.50 14.66
C THR A 452 -16.91 -4.11 14.04
N TRP A 453 -17.88 -3.94 13.15
CA TRP A 453 -18.18 -2.63 12.55
C TRP A 453 -18.71 -1.63 13.57
N ASP A 454 -19.59 -2.05 14.47
CA ASP A 454 -20.09 -1.19 15.55
C ASP A 454 -18.97 -0.75 16.50
N TYR A 455 -18.04 -1.66 16.83
CA TYR A 455 -16.83 -1.32 17.56
C TYR A 455 -16.02 -0.23 16.83
N PHE A 456 -15.76 -0.38 15.53
CA PHE A 456 -15.03 0.65 14.78
C PHE A 456 -15.77 1.98 14.70
N LYS A 457 -17.11 1.98 14.63
CA LYS A 457 -17.90 3.22 14.73
C LYS A 457 -17.73 3.89 16.09
N ALA A 458 -17.82 3.12 17.17
CA ALA A 458 -17.64 3.63 18.54
C ALA A 458 -16.22 4.18 18.73
N PHE A 459 -15.21 3.42 18.32
CA PHE A 459 -13.80 3.82 18.30
C PHE A 459 -13.59 5.13 17.54
N THR A 460 -14.11 5.23 16.31
CA THR A 460 -14.00 6.44 15.48
C THR A 460 -14.68 7.65 16.15
N ASN A 461 -15.84 7.45 16.76
CA ASN A 461 -16.53 8.51 17.50
C ASN A 461 -15.74 8.98 18.72
N GLN A 462 -15.16 8.05 19.48
CA GLN A 462 -14.29 8.36 20.62
C GLN A 462 -13.05 9.14 20.17
N GLN A 463 -12.33 8.63 19.17
CA GLN A 463 -11.14 9.28 18.60
C GLN A 463 -11.47 10.67 18.09
N LEU A 464 -12.54 10.88 17.34
CA LEU A 464 -12.88 12.21 16.81
C LEU A 464 -13.58 13.14 17.82
N SER A 465 -13.83 12.67 19.04
CA SER A 465 -14.33 13.50 20.15
C SER A 465 -13.20 14.12 20.97
N ASP A 466 -12.03 13.47 21.03
CA ASP A 466 -10.82 14.04 21.63
C ASP A 466 -10.40 15.32 20.86
N PRO A 467 -10.20 16.47 21.56
CA PRO A 467 -9.76 17.72 20.95
C PRO A 467 -8.51 17.60 20.07
N LYS A 468 -7.51 16.80 20.45
CA LYS A 468 -6.23 16.69 19.75
C LYS A 468 -6.41 16.06 18.36
N THR A 469 -6.93 14.85 18.34
CA THR A 469 -7.22 14.04 17.14
C THR A 469 -8.29 14.69 16.26
N LYS A 470 -9.28 15.37 16.84
CA LYS A 470 -10.27 16.17 16.10
C LYS A 470 -9.60 17.31 15.33
N HIS A 471 -8.68 18.04 15.95
CA HIS A 471 -7.91 19.10 15.28
C HIS A 471 -7.05 18.54 14.15
N ILE A 472 -6.38 17.41 14.39
CA ILE A 472 -5.61 16.70 13.37
C ILE A 472 -6.51 16.36 12.17
N TYR A 473 -7.67 15.74 12.40
CA TYR A 473 -8.60 15.36 11.34
C TYR A 473 -9.14 16.57 10.56
N GLN A 474 -9.42 17.70 11.22
CA GLN A 474 -9.90 18.93 10.57
C GLN A 474 -8.90 19.49 9.57
N LYS A 475 -7.59 19.41 9.86
CA LYS A 475 -6.53 19.87 8.95
C LYS A 475 -6.47 19.08 7.63
N ARG A 476 -6.95 17.83 7.60
CA ARG A 476 -6.95 16.97 6.39
C ARG A 476 -7.49 17.69 5.16
N LYS A 477 -8.60 18.41 5.31
CA LYS A 477 -9.25 19.13 4.22
C LYS A 477 -8.31 20.17 3.61
N ILE A 478 -7.66 20.96 4.44
CA ILE A 478 -6.74 22.03 4.00
C ILE A 478 -5.47 21.41 3.41
N ASP A 479 -4.94 20.38 4.04
CA ASP A 479 -3.66 19.77 3.68
C ASP A 479 -3.72 19.15 2.27
N VAL A 480 -4.71 18.29 2.05
CA VAL A 480 -4.86 17.53 0.81
C VAL A 480 -5.50 18.36 -0.31
N GLU A 481 -6.62 19.05 -0.06
CA GLU A 481 -7.35 19.73 -1.14
C GLU A 481 -6.49 20.83 -1.79
N SER A 482 -5.68 21.53 -1.00
CA SER A 482 -4.74 22.52 -1.53
C SER A 482 -3.67 21.89 -2.41
N THR A 483 -3.16 20.70 -2.06
CA THR A 483 -2.16 19.96 -2.83
C THR A 483 -2.73 19.52 -4.18
N PHE A 484 -3.94 18.96 -4.20
CA PHE A 484 -4.62 18.62 -5.46
C PHE A 484 -5.00 19.85 -6.28
N GLY A 485 -5.42 20.95 -5.64
CA GLY A 485 -5.66 22.23 -6.31
C GLY A 485 -4.39 22.76 -6.97
N ASN A 486 -3.24 22.65 -6.29
CA ASN A 486 -1.94 23.02 -6.86
C ASN A 486 -1.57 22.14 -8.05
N LEU A 487 -1.80 20.82 -7.99
CA LEU A 487 -1.51 19.91 -9.10
C LEU A 487 -2.43 20.16 -10.31
N LYS A 488 -3.75 20.23 -10.09
CA LYS A 488 -4.74 20.24 -11.19
C LYS A 488 -5.06 21.63 -11.74
N ALA A 489 -5.13 22.64 -10.88
CA ALA A 489 -5.49 24.00 -11.28
C ALA A 489 -4.25 24.86 -11.49
N ASN A 490 -3.34 24.94 -10.51
CA ASN A 490 -2.19 25.85 -10.58
C ASN A 490 -1.04 25.33 -11.46
N LEU A 491 -0.81 24.00 -11.47
CA LEU A 491 0.13 23.37 -12.40
C LEU A 491 -0.57 23.06 -13.73
N GLY A 492 -1.89 22.87 -13.73
CA GLY A 492 -2.65 22.48 -14.93
C GLY A 492 -2.47 21.02 -15.32
N PHE A 493 -2.00 20.16 -14.41
CA PHE A 493 -1.76 18.74 -14.69
C PHE A 493 -3.05 17.93 -14.52
N GLN A 494 -3.84 17.85 -15.60
CA GLN A 494 -5.16 17.18 -15.59
C GLN A 494 -5.20 15.87 -16.38
N ARG A 495 -4.24 15.69 -17.31
CA ARG A 495 -4.16 14.55 -18.21
C ARG A 495 -2.72 14.07 -18.36
N LEU A 496 -2.54 12.76 -18.36
CA LEU A 496 -1.26 12.10 -18.57
C LEU A 496 -0.81 12.22 -20.03
N SER A 497 0.49 12.27 -20.26
CA SER A 497 1.08 12.26 -21.61
C SER A 497 1.66 10.89 -21.98
N VAL A 498 1.81 9.99 -21.01
CA VAL A 498 2.32 8.62 -21.20
C VAL A 498 1.23 7.56 -20.98
N ARG A 499 1.53 6.33 -21.39
CA ARG A 499 0.68 5.14 -21.25
C ARG A 499 1.45 4.07 -20.48
N THR A 500 0.73 3.09 -19.95
CA THR A 500 1.20 2.06 -19.00
C THR A 500 1.45 2.58 -17.59
N LYS A 501 1.13 1.75 -16.60
CA LYS A 501 1.15 2.12 -15.18
C LYS A 501 2.52 2.62 -14.72
N SER A 502 3.60 1.89 -15.02
CA SER A 502 4.96 2.23 -14.59
C SER A 502 5.41 3.61 -15.12
N LYS A 503 5.10 3.94 -16.38
CA LYS A 503 5.45 5.24 -16.96
C LYS A 503 4.60 6.36 -16.38
N VAL A 504 3.32 6.07 -16.12
CA VAL A 504 2.38 6.99 -15.48
C VAL A 504 2.83 7.33 -14.05
N GLU A 505 3.32 6.35 -13.28
CA GLU A 505 3.90 6.57 -11.96
C GLU A 505 5.10 7.53 -12.02
N CYS A 506 6.01 7.34 -12.99
CA CYS A 506 7.14 8.25 -13.20
C CYS A 506 6.68 9.68 -13.49
N GLU A 507 5.75 9.85 -14.44
CA GLU A 507 5.26 11.17 -14.84
C GLU A 507 4.55 11.90 -13.68
N LEU A 508 3.75 11.18 -12.90
CA LEU A 508 3.07 11.73 -11.73
C LEU A 508 4.05 12.08 -10.61
N GLY A 509 5.07 11.24 -10.36
CA GLY A 509 6.10 11.54 -9.38
C GLY A 509 6.86 12.83 -9.69
N ILE A 510 7.20 13.06 -10.96
CA ILE A 510 7.81 14.31 -11.43
C ILE A 510 6.87 15.49 -11.21
N ALA A 511 5.58 15.36 -11.56
CA ALA A 511 4.60 16.42 -11.38
C ALA A 511 4.37 16.77 -9.90
N LEU A 512 4.32 15.77 -9.02
CA LEU A 512 4.17 15.96 -7.58
C LEU A 512 5.42 16.59 -6.96
N MET A 513 6.62 16.18 -7.39
CA MET A 513 7.87 16.83 -6.98
C MET A 513 7.91 18.29 -7.42
N ALA A 514 7.44 18.60 -8.64
CA ALA A 514 7.32 19.98 -9.10
C ALA A 514 6.36 20.82 -8.24
N VAL A 515 5.24 20.24 -7.75
CA VAL A 515 4.35 20.90 -6.77
C VAL A 515 5.11 21.23 -5.48
N ASN A 516 5.89 20.29 -4.95
CA ASN A 516 6.71 20.51 -3.76
C ASN A 516 7.75 21.61 -3.97
N ILE A 517 8.46 21.60 -5.10
CA ILE A 517 9.47 22.62 -5.44
C ILE A 517 8.84 24.01 -5.52
N ARG A 518 7.67 24.17 -6.15
CA ARG A 518 6.95 25.46 -6.19
C ARG A 518 6.59 25.95 -4.79
N LYS A 519 6.26 25.04 -3.87
CA LYS A 519 5.96 25.39 -2.48
C LYS A 519 7.23 25.81 -1.72
N LEU A 520 8.33 25.06 -1.86
CA LEU A 520 9.62 25.40 -1.27
C LEU A 520 10.11 26.79 -1.72
N ALA A 521 9.99 27.08 -3.02
CA ALA A 521 10.33 28.39 -3.57
C ALA A 521 9.56 29.51 -2.86
N LYS A 522 8.24 29.38 -2.70
CA LYS A 522 7.42 30.37 -2.00
C LYS A 522 7.79 30.54 -0.52
N ILE A 523 8.12 29.45 0.17
CA ILE A 523 8.53 29.48 1.59
C ILE A 523 9.86 30.21 1.75
N SER A 524 10.85 29.92 0.89
CA SER A 524 12.17 30.54 0.92
C SER A 524 12.10 32.07 0.77
N VAL A 525 11.21 32.57 -0.09
CA VAL A 525 10.97 34.01 -0.27
C VAL A 525 10.39 34.64 1.01
N ARG A 526 9.40 33.98 1.63
CA ARG A 526 8.72 34.49 2.83
C ARG A 526 9.65 34.58 4.04
N PHE A 527 10.46 33.55 4.30
CA PHE A 527 11.43 33.58 5.41
C PHE A 527 12.45 34.72 5.27
N ARG A 528 12.98 34.96 4.07
CA ARG A 528 13.90 36.09 3.83
C ARG A 528 13.23 37.46 3.95
N SER A 529 11.96 37.59 3.54
CA SER A 529 11.20 38.84 3.72
C SER A 529 10.95 39.18 5.20
N LEU A 530 10.82 38.15 6.06
CA LEU A 530 10.68 38.30 7.51
C LEU A 530 12.03 38.64 8.18
N ILE A 531 13.14 38.07 7.69
CA ILE A 531 14.49 38.39 8.16
C ILE A 531 14.88 39.84 7.80
N ARG A 532 14.53 40.32 6.60
CA ARG A 532 14.79 41.73 6.19
C ARG A 532 14.04 42.78 7.03
N LYS A 533 13.03 42.41 7.82
CA LYS A 533 12.26 43.32 8.68
C LYS A 533 12.77 43.42 10.13
N LYS A 534 13.80 42.68 10.53
CA LYS A 534 14.45 42.85 11.84
C LYS A 534 15.80 43.60 11.67
N PRO A 535 16.09 44.64 12.48
CA PRO A 535 17.38 45.30 12.43
C PRO A 535 18.48 44.37 12.94
N SER A 536 19.69 44.62 12.45
CA SER A 536 20.92 43.88 12.63
C SER A 536 21.26 43.60 14.10
N ASN A 537 21.00 42.38 14.57
CA ASN A 537 21.82 41.67 15.58
C ASN A 537 21.27 40.26 15.88
N SER A 538 21.00 39.47 14.84
CA SER A 538 20.78 38.03 14.99
C SER A 538 21.64 37.30 13.99
N LYS A 539 22.51 36.40 14.48
CA LYS A 539 23.38 35.50 13.72
C LYS A 539 22.73 35.10 12.39
N LYS A 540 23.42 35.35 11.27
CA LYS A 540 23.07 34.80 9.96
C LYS A 540 22.94 33.28 10.13
N MET A 541 21.71 32.76 10.15
CA MET A 541 21.48 31.33 9.91
C MET A 541 21.76 31.11 8.43
N ASN A 542 23.01 30.76 8.12
CA ASN A 542 23.41 30.29 6.80
C ASN A 542 22.67 28.97 6.55
N PHE A 543 21.86 28.95 5.49
CA PHE A 543 21.27 27.74 4.90
C PHE A 543 22.32 26.89 4.15
N ASP A 544 23.61 27.17 4.37
CA ASP A 544 24.76 26.76 3.56
C ASP A 544 25.48 25.50 4.08
N VAL A 545 25.07 24.92 5.21
CA VAL A 545 25.80 23.77 5.80
C VAL A 545 24.87 22.68 6.32
N PHE A 546 23.96 22.11 5.52
CA PHE A 546 23.20 20.94 6.01
C PHE A 546 22.86 19.86 4.99
N PHE A 547 23.06 20.07 3.68
CA PHE A 547 22.82 19.00 2.70
C PHE A 547 23.84 17.84 2.75
N LEU A 548 24.99 18.03 3.39
CA LEU A 548 26.12 17.09 3.34
C LEU A 548 26.37 16.31 4.63
N LYS A 549 25.65 16.59 5.73
CA LYS A 549 25.98 15.99 7.03
C LYS A 549 25.15 14.75 7.38
N GLU A 550 23.95 14.59 6.83
CA GLU A 550 23.08 13.45 7.19
C GLU A 550 22.99 12.32 6.15
N LEU A 551 23.32 12.51 4.88
CA LEU A 551 23.39 11.38 3.95
C LEU A 551 24.52 10.38 4.28
N LYS A 552 25.53 10.82 5.07
CA LYS A 552 26.55 9.94 5.66
C LYS A 552 26.12 9.27 6.98
N SER A 553 25.12 9.80 7.68
CA SER A 553 24.62 9.24 8.96
C SER A 553 23.31 8.44 8.80
N MET A 554 22.59 8.60 7.69
CA MET A 554 21.41 7.81 7.35
C MET A 554 21.79 6.45 6.75
N SER A 555 22.39 5.59 7.57
CA SER A 555 22.68 4.20 7.18
C SER A 555 21.43 3.33 7.06
N GLN A 556 20.26 3.71 7.61
CA GLN A 556 19.10 2.81 7.65
C GLN A 556 18.30 2.65 6.33
N PRO A 557 18.02 3.70 5.52
CA PRO A 557 17.22 3.52 4.29
C PRO A 557 18.02 2.83 3.17
N LEU A 558 19.33 3.06 3.10
CA LEU A 558 20.25 2.37 2.19
C LEU A 558 20.53 0.92 2.61
N PHE A 559 20.43 0.59 3.91
CA PHE A 559 20.60 -0.79 4.41
C PHE A 559 19.51 -1.74 3.89
N VAL A 560 18.25 -1.27 3.86
CA VAL A 560 17.11 -2.09 3.43
C VAL A 560 17.15 -2.36 1.92
N TYR A 561 17.55 -1.35 1.13
CA TYR A 561 17.76 -1.50 -0.32
C TYR A 561 18.99 -2.36 -0.63
N GLY A 562 20.09 -2.20 0.11
CA GLY A 562 21.31 -3.00 -0.03
C GLY A 562 21.09 -4.49 0.27
N ARG A 563 20.33 -4.82 1.34
CA ARG A 563 20.04 -6.21 1.72
C ARG A 563 19.23 -6.96 0.66
N ARG A 564 18.28 -6.27 0.01
CA ARG A 564 17.45 -6.84 -1.06
C ARG A 564 18.22 -6.98 -2.37
N MET A 565 19.02 -5.98 -2.72
CA MET A 565 19.87 -6.04 -3.92
C MET A 565 20.93 -7.15 -3.78
N LEU A 566 21.53 -7.31 -2.60
CA LEU A 566 22.50 -8.37 -2.33
C LEU A 566 21.84 -9.76 -2.25
N TRP A 567 20.63 -9.89 -1.70
CA TRP A 567 19.89 -11.15 -1.68
C TRP A 567 19.44 -11.58 -3.09
N GLU A 568 18.91 -10.65 -3.88
CA GLU A 568 18.49 -10.92 -5.26
C GLU A 568 19.71 -11.19 -6.16
N VAL A 569 20.81 -10.45 -6.03
CA VAL A 569 22.07 -10.75 -6.75
C VAL A 569 22.65 -12.09 -6.30
N SER A 570 22.62 -12.44 -5.00
CA SER A 570 23.10 -13.73 -4.50
C SER A 570 22.26 -14.89 -5.02
N LEU A 571 20.93 -14.78 -5.01
CA LEU A 571 20.04 -15.82 -5.53
C LEU A 571 20.17 -15.97 -7.06
N THR A 572 20.29 -14.86 -7.79
CA THR A 572 20.44 -14.88 -9.24
C THR A 572 21.81 -15.44 -9.64
N TYR A 573 22.86 -15.17 -8.87
CA TYR A 573 24.21 -15.67 -9.11
C TYR A 573 24.40 -17.13 -8.67
N ILE A 574 23.78 -17.57 -7.57
CA ILE A 574 23.71 -18.98 -7.15
C ILE A 574 22.92 -19.80 -8.18
N SER A 575 21.82 -19.25 -8.72
CA SER A 575 21.06 -19.87 -9.81
C SER A 575 21.85 -19.91 -11.12
N TYR A 576 22.74 -18.95 -11.37
CA TYR A 576 23.57 -18.89 -12.58
C TYR A 576 24.76 -19.84 -12.53
N ILE A 577 25.39 -20.01 -11.35
CA ILE A 577 26.49 -20.97 -11.12
C ILE A 577 25.99 -22.42 -11.18
N ASN A 578 24.80 -22.71 -10.64
CA ASN A 578 24.23 -24.06 -10.70
C ASN A 578 23.81 -24.51 -12.12
N HIS A 579 23.86 -23.61 -13.12
CA HIS A 579 23.48 -23.90 -14.50
C HIS A 579 24.61 -23.85 -15.52
N ASN A 580 25.83 -23.42 -15.16
CA ASN A 580 26.95 -23.29 -16.10
C ASN A 580 28.28 -23.80 -15.50
N ASP A 581 28.74 -24.97 -15.97
CA ASP A 581 29.97 -25.66 -15.53
C ASP A 581 31.31 -25.02 -15.96
N THR A 582 31.31 -23.79 -16.48
CA THR A 582 32.45 -23.26 -17.27
C THR A 582 33.35 -22.23 -16.58
N TYR A 583 33.13 -21.88 -15.32
CA TYR A 583 34.01 -20.93 -14.61
C TYR A 583 34.61 -21.50 -13.32
N ARG A 584 35.76 -22.17 -13.46
CA ARG A 584 36.69 -22.43 -12.34
C ARG A 584 37.51 -21.16 -12.04
N LEU A 585 36.93 -20.23 -11.30
CA LEU A 585 37.68 -19.22 -10.56
C LEU A 585 37.38 -19.40 -9.07
N ASN A 586 38.44 -19.52 -8.27
CA ASN A 586 38.51 -19.95 -6.88
C ASN A 586 37.25 -19.69 -6.03
N GLU A 587 36.38 -20.70 -6.00
CA GLU A 587 35.15 -20.76 -5.20
C GLU A 587 35.41 -20.48 -3.70
N ILE A 588 36.62 -20.81 -3.23
CA ILE A 588 37.07 -20.65 -1.85
C ILE A 588 37.40 -19.18 -1.50
N GLU A 589 37.98 -18.40 -2.41
CA GLU A 589 38.31 -16.98 -2.18
C GLU A 589 37.07 -16.08 -2.19
N ILE A 590 36.10 -16.43 -3.04
CA ILE A 590 34.81 -15.72 -3.12
C ILE A 590 33.95 -16.07 -1.91
N LYS A 591 33.90 -17.35 -1.48
CA LYS A 591 33.25 -17.76 -0.23
C LYS A 591 33.89 -17.10 0.99
N LYS A 592 35.23 -16.99 1.05
CA LYS A 592 35.95 -16.25 2.11
C LYS A 592 35.63 -14.76 2.11
N SER A 593 35.49 -14.13 0.94
CA SER A 593 35.18 -12.71 0.83
C SER A 593 33.72 -12.40 1.17
N LEU A 594 32.79 -13.31 0.82
CA LEU A 594 31.39 -13.24 1.23
C LEU A 594 31.22 -13.50 2.73
N TYR A 595 31.92 -14.48 3.31
CA TYR A 595 31.92 -14.71 4.76
C TYR A 595 32.49 -13.53 5.54
N LYS A 596 33.62 -12.96 5.09
CA LYS A 596 34.18 -11.74 5.69
C LYS A 596 33.26 -10.53 5.57
N MET A 597 32.48 -10.42 4.49
CA MET A 597 31.49 -9.36 4.34
C MET A 597 30.28 -9.59 5.26
N VAL A 598 29.81 -10.83 5.43
CA VAL A 598 28.73 -11.16 6.37
C VAL A 598 29.18 -10.91 7.81
N GLU A 599 30.40 -11.33 8.20
CA GLU A 599 30.99 -11.03 9.51
C GLU A 599 31.14 -9.51 9.72
N PHE A 600 31.59 -8.76 8.72
CA PHE A 600 31.67 -7.30 8.78
C PHE A 600 30.29 -6.64 8.93
N PHE A 601 29.23 -7.18 8.30
CA PHE A 601 27.86 -6.67 8.44
C PHE A 601 27.18 -7.09 9.76
N ASP A 602 27.57 -8.21 10.35
CA ASP A 602 27.16 -8.62 11.71
C ASP A 602 27.91 -7.82 12.78
N GLU A 603 29.19 -7.49 12.58
CA GLU A 603 29.95 -6.52 13.38
C GLU A 603 29.36 -5.10 13.26
N VAL A 604 28.94 -4.67 12.07
CA VAL A 604 28.30 -3.37 11.87
C VAL A 604 26.86 -3.34 12.39
N SER A 605 26.11 -4.45 12.34
CA SER A 605 24.78 -4.56 12.98
C SER A 605 24.88 -4.52 14.51
N SER A 606 25.95 -5.08 15.08
CA SER A 606 26.23 -4.98 16.51
C SER A 606 26.74 -3.59 16.92
N LEU A 607 27.41 -2.85 16.02
CA LEU A 607 27.82 -1.45 16.21
C LEU A 607 26.68 -0.41 16.01
N VAL A 608 25.60 -0.76 15.30
CA VAL A 608 24.42 0.11 15.05
C VAL A 608 23.25 -0.22 15.99
N ALA A 609 23.41 -1.18 16.90
CA ALA A 609 22.51 -1.32 18.04
C ALA A 609 22.53 0.00 18.82
N LEU A 610 21.37 0.69 18.90
CA LEU A 610 21.12 1.64 19.98
C LEU A 610 21.69 1.04 21.27
N ASN A 611 22.43 1.82 22.06
CA ASN A 611 22.96 1.44 23.39
C ASN A 611 21.87 0.80 24.26
N LEU A 612 21.60 -0.48 24.03
CA LEU A 612 20.56 -1.27 24.65
C LEU A 612 21.25 -2.44 25.33
N MET A 613 21.38 -2.36 26.65
CA MET A 613 21.97 -3.42 27.46
C MET A 613 20.87 -4.31 28.01
N PHE A 614 21.11 -5.62 27.98
CA PHE A 614 20.12 -6.64 28.34
C PHE A 614 20.42 -7.44 29.60
N LYS A 615 21.46 -7.07 30.36
CA LYS A 615 21.96 -7.87 31.48
C LYS A 615 21.67 -7.18 32.81
N PHE A 616 21.14 -7.93 33.77
CA PHE A 616 21.09 -7.53 35.17
C PHE A 616 22.44 -7.85 35.83
N ASP A 617 23.09 -6.87 36.44
CA ASP A 617 24.33 -7.05 37.18
C ASP A 617 24.27 -6.48 38.61
N LYS A 618 25.38 -6.59 39.35
CA LYS A 618 25.44 -6.13 40.74
C LYS A 618 25.36 -4.59 40.87
N SER A 619 25.73 -3.86 39.81
CA SER A 619 25.63 -2.39 39.78
C SER A 619 24.20 -1.89 39.55
N ASP A 620 23.32 -2.73 38.97
CA ASP A 620 21.90 -2.39 38.79
C ASP A 620 21.11 -2.30 40.11
N PHE A 621 21.65 -2.82 41.23
CA PHE A 621 21.09 -2.57 42.56
C PHE A 621 21.13 -1.07 42.95
N GLU A 622 22.01 -0.28 42.34
CA GLU A 622 22.05 1.17 42.55
C GLU A 622 20.89 1.91 41.84
N LYS A 623 20.17 1.21 40.93
CA LYS A 623 19.05 1.74 40.12
C LYS A 623 17.68 1.23 40.60
N LEU A 624 17.55 0.79 41.86
CA LEU A 624 16.32 0.26 42.47
C LEU A 624 15.09 1.18 42.31
N SER A 625 15.28 2.49 42.38
CA SER A 625 14.23 3.48 42.16
C SER A 625 13.57 3.38 40.77
N GLN A 626 14.34 3.02 39.73
CA GLN A 626 13.81 2.82 38.37
C GLN A 626 13.04 1.50 38.24
N LEU A 627 13.51 0.44 38.88
CA LEU A 627 12.81 -0.85 38.93
C LEU A 627 11.48 -0.75 39.69
N LYS A 628 11.44 0.05 40.75
CA LYS A 628 10.21 0.33 41.52
C LYS A 628 9.08 0.92 40.67
N GLU A 629 9.41 1.80 39.72
CA GLU A 629 8.42 2.31 38.74
C GLU A 629 7.86 1.16 37.87
N LEU A 630 8.73 0.25 37.42
CA LEU A 630 8.33 -0.89 36.58
C LEU A 630 7.47 -1.91 37.32
N TYR A 631 7.73 -2.16 38.60
CA TYR A 631 6.87 -3.00 39.45
C TYR A 631 5.48 -2.39 39.66
N SER A 632 5.39 -1.06 39.72
CA SER A 632 4.11 -0.36 39.74
C SER A 632 3.36 -0.54 38.40
N ASP A 633 4.06 -0.42 37.26
CA ASP A 633 3.52 -0.69 35.92
C ASP A 633 3.12 -2.17 35.70
N LEU A 634 3.70 -3.10 36.47
CA LEU A 634 3.34 -4.54 36.51
C LEU A 634 2.08 -4.80 37.35
N GLY A 635 1.68 -3.84 38.20
CA GLY A 635 0.51 -3.95 39.09
C GLY A 635 0.83 -4.37 40.53
N TYR A 636 2.11 -4.36 40.92
CA TYR A 636 2.58 -4.74 42.25
C TYR A 636 3.48 -3.63 42.84
N PRO A 637 2.91 -2.52 43.34
CA PRO A 637 3.69 -1.46 43.96
C PRO A 637 4.45 -2.01 45.18
N VAL A 638 5.72 -1.62 45.33
CA VAL A 638 6.65 -2.16 46.35
C VAL A 638 7.37 -1.05 47.11
N ILE A 639 7.75 -1.35 48.35
CA ILE A 639 8.67 -0.55 49.17
C ILE A 639 10.10 -0.97 48.80
N GLU A 640 11.00 0.00 48.70
CA GLU A 640 12.35 -0.16 48.14
C GLU A 640 13.19 -1.19 48.91
N ASP A 641 13.25 -1.08 50.24
CA ASP A 641 13.97 -2.02 51.12
C ASP A 641 13.46 -3.47 50.98
N LYS A 642 12.16 -3.66 50.73
CA LYS A 642 11.58 -4.99 50.52
C LYS A 642 11.87 -5.51 49.11
N LEU A 643 11.99 -4.63 48.13
CA LEU A 643 12.35 -4.99 46.76
C LEU A 643 13.82 -5.42 46.68
N GLU A 644 14.72 -4.69 47.32
CA GLU A 644 16.14 -5.02 47.38
C GLU A 644 16.37 -6.41 47.98
N ASN A 645 15.77 -6.70 49.14
CA ASN A 645 15.85 -8.01 49.79
C ASN A 645 15.33 -9.15 48.89
N ARG A 646 14.25 -8.88 48.13
CA ARG A 646 13.68 -9.86 47.19
C ARG A 646 14.59 -10.11 46.00
N LEU A 647 15.09 -9.05 45.36
CA LEU A 647 15.97 -9.16 44.21
C LEU A 647 17.31 -9.80 44.58
N ASN A 648 17.85 -9.51 45.76
CA ASN A 648 19.05 -10.17 46.29
C ASN A 648 18.85 -11.69 46.44
N SER A 649 17.71 -12.12 46.97
CA SER A 649 17.38 -13.54 47.08
C SER A 649 17.23 -14.22 45.71
N ILE A 650 16.59 -13.54 44.75
CA ILE A 650 16.42 -14.06 43.38
C ILE A 650 17.77 -14.14 42.66
N TYR A 651 18.58 -13.08 42.75
CA TYR A 651 19.88 -12.97 42.07
C TYR A 651 20.89 -14.03 42.52
N ARG A 652 20.82 -14.48 43.79
CA ARG A 652 21.68 -15.55 44.32
C ARG A 652 21.23 -16.96 43.90
N HIS A 653 20.06 -17.11 43.29
CA HIS A 653 19.52 -18.41 42.93
C HIS A 653 19.92 -18.79 41.51
N ASN A 654 20.60 -19.93 41.35
CA ASN A 654 21.21 -20.35 40.07
C ASN A 654 20.22 -20.54 38.92
N ASP A 655 18.98 -20.92 39.23
CA ASP A 655 17.94 -21.14 38.21
C ASP A 655 17.11 -19.90 37.87
N TYR A 656 17.32 -18.77 38.56
CA TYR A 656 16.56 -17.54 38.28
C TYR A 656 17.38 -16.56 37.45
N TYR A 657 16.71 -15.92 36.51
CA TYR A 657 17.31 -14.98 35.56
C TYR A 657 16.49 -13.70 35.51
N ILE A 658 17.18 -12.56 35.48
CA ILE A 658 16.56 -11.24 35.28
C ILE A 658 17.22 -10.63 34.06
N LEU A 659 16.43 -10.38 33.01
CA LEU A 659 16.84 -9.57 31.87
C LEU A 659 16.27 -8.17 32.05
N LEU A 660 17.13 -7.16 31.97
CA LEU A 660 16.72 -5.77 31.90
C LEU A 660 16.66 -5.32 30.44
N LEU A 661 15.86 -4.30 30.15
CA LEU A 661 15.95 -3.55 28.90
C LEU A 661 16.36 -2.14 29.27
N ILE A 662 17.60 -1.77 28.99
CA ILE A 662 18.17 -0.45 29.31
C ILE A 662 18.25 0.38 28.04
N LYS A 663 17.79 1.63 28.05
CA LYS A 663 17.93 2.59 26.95
C LYS A 663 18.40 3.94 27.51
N ASP A 664 19.48 4.49 26.95
CA ASP A 664 20.06 5.77 27.38
C ASP A 664 20.30 5.80 28.91
N ASP A 665 20.91 4.72 29.43
CA ASP A 665 21.19 4.47 30.86
C ASP A 665 19.96 4.33 31.80
N LYS A 666 18.75 4.28 31.21
CA LYS A 666 17.49 4.09 31.94
C LYS A 666 16.89 2.69 31.74
N ILE A 667 16.48 2.03 32.82
CA ILE A 667 15.76 0.75 32.76
C ILE A 667 14.32 1.02 32.30
N ILE A 668 13.95 0.50 31.13
CA ILE A 668 12.64 0.70 30.50
C ILE A 668 11.79 -0.57 30.43
N GLY A 669 12.32 -1.73 30.83
CA GLY A 669 11.57 -2.97 30.96
C GLY A 669 12.39 -4.06 31.66
N PHE A 670 11.73 -5.13 32.09
CA PHE A 670 12.40 -6.33 32.61
C PHE A 670 11.60 -7.62 32.37
N SER A 671 12.31 -8.74 32.27
CA SER A 671 11.79 -10.10 32.18
C SER A 671 12.45 -10.95 33.28
N GLY A 672 11.66 -11.35 34.27
CA GLY A 672 12.06 -12.25 35.35
C GLY A 672 11.66 -13.67 35.01
N MET A 673 12.61 -14.59 35.01
CA MET A 673 12.47 -15.96 34.52
C MET A 673 13.06 -16.97 35.48
N CYS A 674 12.59 -18.21 35.40
CA CYS A 674 13.11 -19.34 36.15
C CYS A 674 13.24 -20.56 35.25
N LYS A 675 14.40 -21.22 35.29
CA LYS A 675 14.68 -22.46 34.58
C LYS A 675 14.12 -23.64 35.38
N MET A 676 13.36 -24.51 34.73
CA MET A 676 12.64 -25.62 35.37
C MET A 676 12.89 -26.92 34.62
N TYR A 677 12.73 -28.04 35.32
CA TYR A 677 12.75 -29.38 34.72
C TYR A 677 11.33 -29.82 34.34
N PHE A 678 11.20 -30.51 33.21
CA PHE A 678 10.00 -31.29 32.93
C PHE A 678 9.98 -32.52 33.86
N TYR A 679 8.79 -32.88 34.35
CA TYR A 679 8.61 -34.12 35.11
C TYR A 679 8.23 -35.29 34.20
N GLU A 680 7.61 -34.98 33.07
CA GLU A 680 7.00 -35.91 32.13
C GLU A 680 7.97 -36.47 31.08
N TYR A 681 9.11 -35.82 30.85
CA TYR A 681 10.17 -36.27 29.95
C TYR A 681 11.50 -35.55 30.22
N ASP A 682 12.60 -36.07 29.70
CA ASP A 682 13.92 -35.47 29.88
C ASP A 682 14.02 -34.11 29.17
N GLY A 683 14.32 -33.06 29.93
CA GLY A 683 14.60 -31.73 29.40
C GLY A 683 14.30 -30.62 30.39
N GLU A 684 14.77 -29.42 30.05
CA GLU A 684 14.52 -28.20 30.80
C GLU A 684 13.60 -27.26 30.00
N TYR A 685 12.87 -26.38 30.69
CA TYR A 685 12.13 -25.28 30.08
C TYR A 685 12.29 -24.01 30.88
N MET A 686 12.11 -22.88 30.20
CA MET A 686 12.16 -21.57 30.84
C MET A 686 10.74 -21.10 31.16
N ARG A 687 10.51 -20.57 32.36
CA ARG A 687 9.24 -19.95 32.72
C ARG A 687 9.41 -18.46 32.96
N ILE A 688 8.68 -17.64 32.20
CA ILE A 688 8.58 -16.20 32.44
C ILE A 688 7.60 -15.99 33.60
N LEU A 689 8.12 -15.46 34.72
CA LEU A 689 7.38 -15.22 35.96
C LEU A 689 6.91 -13.77 36.08
N ALA A 690 7.69 -12.83 35.55
CA ALA A 690 7.36 -11.41 35.53
C ALA A 690 7.82 -10.80 34.22
N PHE A 691 6.96 -10.02 33.57
CA PHE A 691 7.28 -9.38 32.29
C PHE A 691 6.62 -8.02 32.19
N VAL A 692 7.42 -6.96 32.06
CA VAL A 692 6.90 -5.59 31.96
C VAL A 692 7.80 -4.72 31.09
N VAL A 693 7.15 -3.85 30.32
CA VAL A 693 7.76 -2.69 29.70
C VAL A 693 7.07 -1.46 30.27
N SER A 694 7.86 -0.44 30.60
CA SER A 694 7.38 0.83 31.13
C SER A 694 6.24 1.36 30.27
N SER A 695 5.17 1.82 30.90
CA SER A 695 3.98 2.39 30.24
C SER A 695 4.33 3.48 29.22
N LYS A 696 5.40 4.26 29.47
CA LYS A 696 5.92 5.33 28.59
C LYS A 696 6.57 4.81 27.30
N TYR A 697 6.96 3.53 27.27
CA TYR A 697 7.71 2.88 26.17
C TYR A 697 6.94 1.72 25.53
N ARG A 698 5.67 1.50 25.87
CA ARG A 698 4.82 0.47 25.22
C ARG A 698 4.51 0.84 23.76
N LYS A 699 4.16 -0.17 22.94
CA LYS A 699 3.81 -0.04 21.50
C LYS A 699 4.92 0.54 20.61
N ARG A 700 6.18 0.31 20.97
CA ARG A 700 7.37 0.73 20.20
C ARG A 700 8.31 -0.44 19.89
N GLY A 701 7.79 -1.67 19.87
CA GLY A 701 8.58 -2.88 19.64
C GLY A 701 9.42 -3.39 20.83
N TYR A 702 9.63 -2.59 21.88
CA TYR A 702 10.46 -2.96 23.04
C TYR A 702 10.01 -4.24 23.78
N GLY A 703 8.70 -4.49 23.86
CA GLY A 703 8.19 -5.74 24.44
C GLY A 703 8.58 -6.96 23.62
N LYS A 704 8.47 -6.88 22.29
CA LYS A 704 8.90 -7.96 21.40
C LYS A 704 10.40 -8.18 21.49
N LEU A 705 11.18 -7.10 21.53
CA LEU A 705 12.63 -7.18 21.67
C LEU A 705 13.06 -7.88 22.96
N LEU A 706 12.45 -7.51 24.10
CA LEU A 706 12.72 -8.13 25.40
C LEU A 706 12.25 -9.59 25.45
N LEU A 707 11.14 -9.92 24.79
CA LEU A 707 10.64 -11.29 24.68
C LEU A 707 11.58 -12.16 23.83
N ASN A 708 12.02 -11.68 22.66
CA ASN A 708 13.00 -12.36 21.83
C ASN A 708 14.32 -12.60 22.58
N LYS A 709 14.80 -11.61 23.36
CA LYS A 709 16.00 -11.80 24.20
C LYS A 709 15.79 -12.81 25.34
N SER A 710 14.57 -12.91 25.88
CA SER A 710 14.19 -13.96 26.84
C SER A 710 14.23 -15.34 26.20
N GLU A 711 13.77 -15.46 24.96
CA GLU A 711 13.81 -16.69 24.16
C GLU A 711 15.24 -17.08 23.79
N GLU A 712 16.06 -16.13 23.33
CA GLU A 712 17.48 -16.36 23.06
C GLU A 712 18.23 -16.86 24.30
N LEU A 713 17.95 -16.29 25.48
CA LEU A 713 18.53 -16.76 26.74
C LEU A 713 18.08 -18.20 27.03
N ALA A 714 16.78 -18.50 26.91
CA ALA A 714 16.26 -19.85 27.12
C ALA A 714 16.92 -20.87 26.17
N SER A 715 17.06 -20.52 24.88
CA SER A 715 17.74 -21.36 23.90
C SER A 715 19.22 -21.56 24.22
N SER A 716 19.93 -20.51 24.68
CA SER A 716 21.34 -20.62 25.09
C SER A 716 21.55 -21.53 26.30
N LEU A 717 20.52 -21.70 27.12
CA LEU A 717 20.49 -22.59 28.28
C LEU A 717 19.91 -23.97 27.96
N ASN A 718 19.79 -24.33 26.67
CA ASN A 718 19.24 -25.61 26.20
C ASN A 718 17.80 -25.92 26.68
N CYS A 719 17.00 -24.90 26.98
CA CYS A 719 15.59 -25.08 27.29
C CYS A 719 14.81 -25.50 26.04
N LYS A 720 14.03 -26.57 26.13
CA LYS A 720 13.20 -27.10 25.02
C LYS A 720 11.92 -26.30 24.79
N ALA A 721 11.48 -25.54 25.79
CA ALA A 721 10.31 -24.68 25.69
C ALA A 721 10.45 -23.43 26.57
N ILE A 722 9.64 -22.42 26.28
CA ILE A 722 9.43 -21.25 27.14
C ILE A 722 7.93 -21.08 27.40
N THR A 723 7.55 -20.83 28.64
CA THR A 723 6.15 -20.77 29.08
C THR A 723 5.88 -19.60 30.02
N LEU A 724 4.61 -19.17 30.11
CA LEU A 724 4.18 -18.08 30.97
C LEU A 724 2.70 -18.21 31.32
N ASN A 725 2.30 -17.60 32.44
CA ASN A 725 0.90 -17.42 32.80
C ASN A 725 0.52 -15.94 32.71
N SER A 726 -0.67 -15.65 32.18
CA SER A 726 -1.22 -14.29 32.17
C SER A 726 -2.67 -14.31 32.63
N GLY A 727 -3.04 -13.39 33.54
CA GLY A 727 -4.41 -13.26 34.05
C GLY A 727 -5.46 -13.07 32.95
N ILE A 728 -6.70 -13.50 33.21
CA ILE A 728 -7.81 -13.56 32.22
C ILE A 728 -8.70 -12.30 32.25
N THR A 729 -8.34 -11.27 33.00
CA THR A 729 -9.12 -10.02 33.09
C THR A 729 -9.21 -9.32 31.72
N MET A 730 -10.30 -8.57 31.47
CA MET A 730 -10.51 -7.87 30.20
C MET A 730 -9.35 -6.92 29.84
N ASP A 731 -8.72 -6.32 30.85
CA ASP A 731 -7.60 -5.39 30.70
C ASP A 731 -6.31 -6.06 30.17
N ARG A 732 -6.22 -7.40 30.28
CA ARG A 732 -5.08 -8.21 29.84
C ARG A 732 -5.25 -8.80 28.44
N LYS A 733 -6.35 -8.50 27.75
CA LYS A 733 -6.58 -8.94 26.36
C LYS A 733 -5.47 -8.49 25.40
N SER A 734 -4.89 -7.32 25.65
CA SER A 734 -3.73 -6.81 24.91
C SER A 734 -2.48 -7.69 25.10
N ALA A 735 -2.22 -8.17 26.31
CA ALA A 735 -1.10 -9.06 26.62
C ALA A 735 -1.30 -10.47 26.02
N HIS A 736 -2.53 -11.00 26.03
CA HIS A 736 -2.81 -12.29 25.38
C HIS A 736 -2.57 -12.24 23.86
N ASN A 737 -2.99 -11.14 23.22
CA ASN A 737 -2.73 -10.94 21.79
C ASN A 737 -1.23 -10.76 21.52
N PHE A 738 -0.50 -10.05 22.39
CA PHE A 738 0.95 -9.90 22.29
C PHE A 738 1.67 -11.26 22.29
N TYR A 739 1.38 -12.15 23.23
CA TYR A 739 2.02 -13.47 23.27
C TYR A 739 1.63 -14.36 22.09
N LYS A 740 0.34 -14.38 21.71
CA LYS A 740 -0.14 -15.15 20.54
C LYS A 740 0.54 -14.73 19.23
N ARG A 741 0.73 -13.42 19.01
CA ARG A 741 1.43 -12.89 17.82
C ARG A 741 2.92 -13.26 17.78
N ASN A 742 3.52 -13.56 18.94
CA ASN A 742 4.91 -14.01 19.05
C ASN A 742 5.03 -15.54 19.20
N GLY A 743 4.03 -16.30 18.74
CA GLY A 743 4.14 -17.76 18.63
C GLY A 743 3.73 -18.56 19.88
N TYR A 744 3.24 -17.91 20.95
CA TYR A 744 2.76 -18.62 22.14
C TYR A 744 1.34 -19.15 21.91
N ASN A 745 1.16 -20.45 22.15
CA ASN A 745 -0.14 -21.11 22.08
C ASN A 745 -0.84 -21.12 23.45
N ASN A 746 -2.14 -20.86 23.46
CA ASN A 746 -2.96 -20.94 24.68
C ASN A 746 -3.46 -22.38 24.89
N GLY A 747 -2.55 -23.28 25.31
CA GLY A 747 -2.83 -24.71 25.44
C GLY A 747 -3.24 -25.18 26.85
N THR A 748 -3.08 -24.34 27.88
CA THR A 748 -3.27 -24.73 29.29
C THR A 748 -4.04 -23.68 30.09
N LEU A 749 -4.79 -24.13 31.11
CA LEU A 749 -5.48 -23.27 32.06
C LEU A 749 -4.67 -23.20 33.37
N GLY A 750 -4.44 -21.99 33.88
CA GLY A 750 -3.75 -21.78 35.15
C GLY A 750 -4.72 -21.82 36.34
N PHE A 751 -4.46 -22.70 37.31
CA PHE A 751 -5.15 -22.73 38.59
C PHE A 751 -4.24 -22.23 39.70
N SER A 752 -4.78 -21.52 40.69
CA SER A 752 -4.02 -21.00 41.83
C SER A 752 -4.87 -21.08 43.09
N LYS A 753 -4.31 -21.63 44.16
CA LYS A 753 -4.91 -21.69 45.49
C LYS A 753 -4.00 -20.94 46.46
N LEU A 754 -4.52 -19.92 47.12
CA LEU A 754 -3.80 -19.25 48.20
C LEU A 754 -3.74 -20.21 49.40
N ILE A 755 -2.52 -20.53 49.84
CA ILE A 755 -2.31 -21.29 51.06
C ILE A 755 -2.19 -20.26 52.19
N THR A 756 -3.32 -19.86 52.78
CA THR A 756 -3.30 -19.16 54.07
C THR A 756 -2.87 -20.16 55.13
N LYS A 757 -1.61 -20.11 55.55
CA LYS A 757 -1.27 -20.56 56.89
C LYS A 757 -1.78 -19.51 57.86
N SER A 758 -2.73 -19.88 58.70
CA SER A 758 -2.76 -19.31 60.05
C SER A 758 -1.46 -19.73 60.72
N LEU A 759 -0.51 -18.79 60.74
CA LEU A 759 0.87 -18.84 61.27
C LEU A 759 1.87 -19.70 60.48
#